data_AF-A0A0S7YBA3-F1
#
_entry.id   AF-A0A0S7YBA3-F1
#
_cell.length_a   1.000
_cell.length_b   1.000
_cell.length_c   1.000
_cell.angle_alpha   90.00
_cell.angle_beta   90.00
_cell.angle_gamma   90.00
#
_symmetry.space_group_name_H-M   'P 1'
#
loop_
_entity.id
_entity.type
_entity.pdbx_description
1 polymer ?
#
loop_
_entity_poly.entity_id
_entity_poly.type
_entity_poly.pdbx_seq_one_letter_code
_entity_poly.pdbx_strand_id
1 'polypeptide(L)'
;MAASPAVSYEQWEATFNRLMGIEGKVLDEEVPGRSARNIEFFTRFKARHPDQLVLLHYNGNARDPRYEAGRYFAGHWVYYNGATVLCDVPAEDGETEIRVADARLFRTGIGRYRDKNDDVGLSALDAGGRPDWHESEQVQLVSADVKGGLVRVKRGCYGTRPRAFAAGKAYAAAHVTEGPWGRRSNLMWFYNYSTRCPRDAGGRSCAEVHAEELAERFSPGGRLAAFDGLEFDVLAHERRSRGARGLDCDADGRADDGLLDGVNTYGVGVVEFCRDLRKRLGDDRLILADGMGLANQRAFRLLNGIESEGWPHLGDWEIRDWSGGLNRHFFWAAQGRRPVFNYVNHKFTTAGDKPGERVRPDIGWNVHRLVFAAAVFTDAAVCYSFAPPGEQGERYGVWDELKMGAENRAGWLGMPKRPAVRLAEATADLLGGRADPVGGGGLGRFQGAGAGFALDGQAAKVTSAKAEQRGLVFRLAGVPSGGPDLAVFVTARAAPMTGYPPEVARLMWVGVAPAGERRDRSGERAAAPLRYMTWLGPEAFRSGFYFSQVGPEPVDIEFTVEGGEPVWISAVTVHAAPDAVVREFERGVVLANPSPRPYEFDLAGLFPGRAFRRLQGSPRQDPETNDGSAVRANPTLGPKDALFLADRAAF
;
A
#
# COMPACT_ATOMS: atom_id res chain seq x y z
N MET A 1 15.98 -15.17 -7.06
CA MET A 1 17.18 -15.99 -7.37
C MET A 1 16.99 -17.47 -7.02
N ALA A 2 16.51 -17.84 -5.82
CA ALA A 2 16.40 -19.23 -5.37
C ALA A 2 15.71 -20.20 -6.35
N ALA A 3 14.62 -19.80 -7.01
CA ALA A 3 13.93 -20.65 -7.98
C ALA A 3 14.75 -20.97 -9.25
N SER A 4 15.89 -20.32 -9.49
CA SER A 4 16.74 -20.59 -10.66
C SER A 4 17.61 -21.83 -10.43
N PRO A 5 17.49 -22.90 -11.24
CA PRO A 5 18.29 -24.13 -11.08
C PRO A 5 19.80 -23.89 -11.21
N ALA A 6 20.21 -22.76 -11.80
CA ALA A 6 21.60 -22.38 -11.97
C ALA A 6 22.28 -21.82 -10.69
N VAL A 7 21.53 -21.63 -9.60
CA VAL A 7 22.06 -21.06 -8.34
C VAL A 7 21.95 -22.12 -7.25
N SER A 8 23.09 -22.52 -6.67
CA SER A 8 23.11 -23.41 -5.50
C SER A 8 22.62 -22.69 -4.24
N TYR A 9 22.29 -23.46 -3.19
CA TYR A 9 21.93 -22.86 -1.91
C TYR A 9 23.07 -22.00 -1.35
N GLU A 10 24.30 -22.50 -1.38
CA GLU A 10 25.48 -21.85 -0.81
C GLU A 10 25.77 -20.52 -1.52
N GLN A 11 25.60 -20.47 -2.84
CA GLN A 11 25.74 -19.23 -3.62
C GLN A 11 24.64 -18.22 -3.30
N TRP A 12 23.41 -18.70 -3.11
CA TRP A 12 22.28 -17.86 -2.74
C TRP A 12 22.43 -17.33 -1.31
N GLU A 13 22.78 -18.18 -0.34
CA GLU A 13 23.01 -17.83 1.06
C GLU A 13 24.11 -16.77 1.19
N ALA A 14 25.27 -16.96 0.54
CA ALA A 14 26.37 -16.00 0.58
C ALA A 14 26.00 -14.62 0.01
N THR A 15 24.95 -14.54 -0.80
CA THR A 15 24.43 -13.27 -1.31
C THR A 15 23.60 -12.55 -0.24
N PHE A 16 22.76 -13.30 0.49
CA PHE A 16 21.74 -12.72 1.35
C PHE A 16 22.08 -12.69 2.84
N ASN A 17 23.02 -13.51 3.32
CA ASN A 17 23.46 -13.51 4.72
C ASN A 17 24.19 -12.22 5.13
N ARG A 18 24.48 -11.34 4.17
CA ARG A 18 25.06 -10.01 4.37
C ARG A 18 24.02 -8.96 4.79
N LEU A 19 22.74 -9.29 4.71
CA LEU A 19 21.61 -8.41 5.06
C LEU A 19 21.12 -8.72 6.49
N MET A 20 20.16 -7.94 6.97
CA MET A 20 19.52 -8.19 8.28
C MET A 20 18.30 -9.12 8.17
N GLY A 21 17.92 -9.50 6.95
CA GLY A 21 16.78 -10.37 6.68
C GLY A 21 16.52 -10.53 5.19
N ILE A 22 15.56 -11.39 4.88
CA ILE A 22 15.08 -11.69 3.54
C ILE A 22 13.57 -11.80 3.52
N GLU A 23 13.04 -11.56 2.33
CA GLU A 23 11.64 -11.74 2.01
C GLU A 23 11.52 -12.29 0.59
N GLY A 24 10.46 -13.05 0.31
CA GLY A 24 10.16 -13.37 -1.07
C GLY A 24 8.92 -14.25 -1.28
N LYS A 25 8.51 -14.30 -2.56
CA LYS A 25 7.48 -15.22 -3.05
C LYS A 25 8.02 -16.65 -3.03
N VAL A 26 7.57 -17.46 -2.08
CA VAL A 26 8.03 -18.85 -1.93
C VAL A 26 6.97 -19.89 -2.27
N LEU A 27 5.71 -19.49 -2.39
CA LEU A 27 4.59 -20.36 -2.75
C LEU A 27 4.22 -20.22 -4.25
N ASP A 28 3.40 -21.15 -4.75
CA ASP A 28 2.94 -21.20 -6.15
C ASP A 28 1.59 -20.49 -6.37
N GLU A 29 1.09 -19.79 -5.35
CA GLU A 29 -0.17 -19.05 -5.37
C GLU A 29 -0.19 -17.98 -6.45
N GLU A 30 0.96 -17.38 -6.76
CA GLU A 30 1.06 -16.31 -7.75
C GLU A 30 1.87 -16.71 -9.00
N VAL A 31 3.00 -17.38 -8.77
CA VAL A 31 3.94 -17.75 -9.83
C VAL A 31 4.19 -19.26 -9.73
N PRO A 32 3.71 -20.07 -10.67
CA PRO A 32 3.92 -21.51 -10.64
C PRO A 32 5.39 -21.90 -10.59
N GLY A 33 5.73 -22.91 -9.77
CA GLY A 33 7.06 -23.50 -9.63
C GLY A 33 8.01 -22.82 -8.63
N ARG A 34 7.55 -21.86 -7.83
CA ARG A 34 8.36 -21.21 -6.78
C ARG A 34 8.61 -22.13 -5.58
N SER A 35 7.60 -22.88 -5.19
CA SER A 35 7.57 -23.77 -4.03
C SER A 35 8.63 -24.86 -4.10
N ALA A 36 8.96 -25.31 -5.31
CA ALA A 36 9.86 -26.44 -5.55
C ALA A 36 11.24 -26.30 -4.87
N ARG A 37 11.74 -25.06 -4.69
CA ARG A 37 13.06 -24.81 -4.06
C ARG A 37 13.04 -23.69 -3.04
N ASN A 38 12.18 -22.69 -3.19
CA ASN A 38 12.21 -21.51 -2.33
C ASN A 38 11.89 -21.86 -0.86
N ILE A 39 10.96 -22.79 -0.62
CA ILE A 39 10.59 -23.21 0.74
C ILE A 39 11.81 -23.78 1.48
N GLU A 40 12.54 -24.70 0.85
CA GLU A 40 13.75 -25.30 1.44
C GLU A 40 14.85 -24.27 1.67
N PHE A 41 15.11 -23.38 0.70
CA PHE A 41 16.13 -22.34 0.80
C PHE A 41 15.85 -21.38 1.97
N PHE A 42 14.64 -20.86 2.07
CA PHE A 42 14.27 -19.91 3.12
C PHE A 42 14.27 -20.57 4.50
N THR A 43 13.75 -21.79 4.60
CA THR A 43 13.76 -22.56 5.86
C THR A 43 15.19 -22.85 6.32
N ARG A 44 16.06 -23.32 5.41
CA ARG A 44 17.48 -23.59 5.72
C ARG A 44 18.22 -22.30 6.09
N PHE A 45 17.90 -21.18 5.46
CA PHE A 45 18.45 -19.87 5.80
C PHE A 45 18.10 -19.46 7.23
N LYS A 46 16.82 -19.48 7.60
CA LYS A 46 16.42 -19.12 8.97
C LYS A 46 17.10 -20.01 10.01
N ALA A 47 17.19 -21.32 9.74
CA ALA A 47 17.83 -22.25 10.67
C ALA A 47 19.33 -21.94 10.89
N ARG A 48 20.03 -21.40 9.87
CA ARG A 48 21.46 -21.06 9.95
C ARG A 48 21.71 -19.63 10.44
N HIS A 49 20.75 -18.73 10.24
CA HIS A 49 20.83 -17.31 10.60
C HIS A 49 19.59 -16.92 11.43
N PRO A 50 19.44 -17.43 12.67
CA PRO A 50 18.22 -17.27 13.45
C PRO A 50 17.90 -15.80 13.80
N ASP A 51 18.92 -14.94 13.84
CA ASP A 51 18.77 -13.50 14.12
C ASP A 51 18.38 -12.67 12.88
N GLN A 52 18.37 -13.27 11.69
CA GLN A 52 17.95 -12.60 10.45
C GLN A 52 16.46 -12.85 10.20
N LEU A 53 15.75 -11.80 9.81
CA LEU A 53 14.32 -11.86 9.52
C LEU A 53 14.04 -12.69 8.25
N VAL A 54 13.00 -13.52 8.26
CA VAL A 54 12.52 -14.27 7.09
C VAL A 54 11.00 -14.12 6.95
N LEU A 55 10.57 -13.37 5.93
CA LEU A 55 9.17 -13.13 5.63
C LEU A 55 8.71 -13.84 4.35
N LEU A 56 7.47 -14.34 4.40
CA LEU A 56 6.74 -14.75 3.21
C LEU A 56 6.16 -13.50 2.54
N HIS A 57 6.47 -13.29 1.27
CA HIS A 57 5.71 -12.36 0.44
C HIS A 57 4.56 -13.15 -0.20
N TYR A 58 3.30 -12.76 0.02
CA TYR A 58 2.12 -13.53 -0.38
C TYR A 58 1.06 -12.64 -1.02
N ASN A 59 0.40 -13.09 -2.10
CA ASN A 59 -0.68 -12.30 -2.68
C ASN A 59 -1.95 -12.38 -1.83
N GLY A 60 -2.31 -11.28 -1.16
CA GLY A 60 -3.48 -11.23 -0.27
C GLY A 60 -4.82 -11.10 -1.01
N ASN A 61 -4.82 -10.63 -2.26
CA ASN A 61 -6.04 -10.37 -3.01
C ASN A 61 -6.55 -11.59 -3.79
N ALA A 62 -5.63 -12.38 -4.33
CA ALA A 62 -5.96 -13.38 -5.33
C ALA A 62 -4.96 -14.53 -5.36
N ARG A 63 -5.35 -15.63 -6.00
CA ARG A 63 -4.47 -16.78 -6.28
C ARG A 63 -4.69 -17.35 -7.67
N ASP A 64 -3.71 -18.06 -8.21
CA ASP A 64 -3.90 -18.95 -9.34
C ASP A 64 -4.91 -20.05 -8.92
N PRO A 65 -6.06 -20.18 -9.59
CA PRO A 65 -7.07 -21.19 -9.26
C PRO A 65 -6.57 -22.63 -9.42
N ARG A 66 -5.42 -22.85 -10.06
CA ARG A 66 -4.80 -24.18 -10.22
C ARG A 66 -3.96 -24.57 -9.00
N TYR A 67 -3.55 -23.60 -8.17
CA TYR A 67 -2.73 -23.86 -7.00
C TYR A 67 -3.60 -24.44 -5.89
N GLU A 68 -3.46 -25.75 -5.63
CA GLU A 68 -4.19 -26.48 -4.57
C GLU A 68 -5.72 -26.29 -4.65
N ALA A 69 -6.29 -26.50 -5.84
CA ALA A 69 -7.66 -26.16 -6.27
C ALA A 69 -8.86 -26.75 -5.48
N GLY A 70 -8.64 -27.46 -4.37
CA GLY A 70 -9.70 -28.22 -3.67
C GLY A 70 -10.30 -27.56 -2.43
N ARG A 71 -9.72 -26.46 -1.93
CA ARG A 71 -10.09 -25.89 -0.61
C ARG A 71 -11.22 -24.85 -0.67
N TYR A 72 -11.39 -24.19 -1.81
CA TYR A 72 -12.35 -23.10 -2.00
C TYR A 72 -13.52 -23.58 -2.86
N PHE A 73 -14.74 -23.18 -2.52
CA PHE A 73 -15.90 -23.40 -3.40
C PHE A 73 -16.14 -22.18 -4.28
N ALA A 74 -17.00 -22.30 -5.30
CA ALA A 74 -17.18 -21.25 -6.30
C ALA A 74 -17.61 -19.89 -5.71
N GLY A 75 -18.46 -19.87 -4.68
CA GLY A 75 -18.92 -18.64 -4.04
C GLY A 75 -17.86 -17.91 -3.20
N HIS A 76 -16.69 -18.52 -2.98
CA HIS A 76 -15.55 -17.86 -2.34
C HIS A 76 -14.79 -16.91 -3.26
N TRP A 77 -15.10 -16.90 -4.56
CA TRP A 77 -14.48 -16.01 -5.53
C TRP A 77 -15.36 -14.78 -5.80
N VAL A 78 -14.74 -13.67 -6.18
CA VAL A 78 -15.48 -12.49 -6.65
C VAL A 78 -15.74 -12.62 -8.15
N TYR A 79 -17.00 -12.47 -8.54
CA TYR A 79 -17.41 -12.39 -9.94
C TYR A 79 -17.74 -10.94 -10.32
N TYR A 80 -17.68 -10.64 -11.61
CA TYR A 80 -18.42 -9.50 -12.13
C TYR A 80 -19.90 -9.89 -12.28
N ASN A 81 -20.80 -8.90 -12.34
CA ASN A 81 -22.13 -9.16 -12.86
C ASN A 81 -22.04 -9.81 -14.26
N GLY A 82 -22.83 -10.86 -14.45
CA GLY A 82 -22.87 -11.74 -15.61
C GLY A 82 -24.19 -11.70 -16.38
N ALA A 83 -24.44 -12.75 -17.15
CA ALA A 83 -25.58 -12.86 -18.04
C ALA A 83 -26.29 -14.22 -17.89
N THR A 84 -27.61 -14.20 -18.06
CA THR A 84 -28.41 -15.43 -18.17
C THR A 84 -28.00 -16.23 -19.41
N VAL A 85 -27.87 -17.54 -19.24
CA VAL A 85 -27.64 -18.52 -20.31
C VAL A 85 -28.96 -18.81 -21.01
N LEU A 86 -29.00 -18.69 -22.35
CA LEU A 86 -30.22 -18.71 -23.17
C LEU A 86 -30.39 -19.98 -24.01
N CYS A 87 -29.46 -20.92 -23.92
CA CYS A 87 -29.55 -22.23 -24.58
C CYS A 87 -29.22 -23.34 -23.60
N ASP A 88 -29.60 -24.56 -23.93
CA ASP A 88 -29.14 -25.72 -23.18
C ASP A 88 -27.62 -25.87 -23.35
N VAL A 89 -26.96 -26.19 -22.25
CA VAL A 89 -25.52 -26.44 -22.20
C VAL A 89 -25.34 -27.89 -21.79
N PRO A 90 -24.78 -28.77 -22.63
CA PRO A 90 -24.63 -30.19 -22.31
C PRO A 90 -23.50 -30.44 -21.31
N ALA A 91 -23.54 -31.57 -20.60
CA ALA A 91 -22.47 -32.03 -19.71
C ALA A 91 -21.37 -32.76 -20.51
N GLU A 92 -20.75 -32.06 -21.46
CA GLU A 92 -19.74 -32.62 -22.37
C GLU A 92 -18.40 -31.92 -22.24
N ASP A 93 -17.31 -32.70 -22.38
CA ASP A 93 -15.95 -32.18 -22.44
C ASP A 93 -15.69 -31.42 -23.75
N GLY A 94 -14.69 -30.54 -23.75
CA GLY A 94 -14.23 -29.82 -24.94
C GLY A 94 -14.68 -28.36 -24.96
N GLU A 95 -14.96 -27.84 -26.17
CA GLU A 95 -15.46 -26.47 -26.36
C GLU A 95 -16.97 -26.48 -26.59
N THR A 96 -17.67 -25.52 -25.99
CA THR A 96 -19.13 -25.34 -26.16
C THR A 96 -19.42 -23.89 -26.52
N GLU A 97 -20.31 -23.68 -27.50
CA GLU A 97 -20.90 -22.37 -27.77
C GLU A 97 -22.16 -22.18 -26.91
N ILE A 98 -22.23 -21.07 -26.20
CA ILE A 98 -23.30 -20.75 -25.26
C ILE A 98 -23.90 -19.41 -25.66
N ARG A 99 -25.21 -19.39 -25.91
CA ARG A 99 -25.96 -18.14 -26.11
C ARG A 99 -26.22 -17.50 -24.76
N VAL A 100 -25.88 -16.22 -24.63
CA VAL A 100 -26.01 -15.44 -23.39
C VAL A 100 -26.79 -14.17 -23.63
N ALA A 101 -27.48 -13.67 -22.59
CA ALA A 101 -28.28 -12.46 -22.69
C ALA A 101 -27.45 -11.19 -22.97
N ASP A 102 -26.19 -11.15 -22.53
CA ASP A 102 -25.27 -10.07 -22.83
C ASP A 102 -23.81 -10.56 -22.95
N ALA A 103 -23.35 -10.74 -24.18
CA ALA A 103 -21.98 -11.16 -24.46
C ALA A 103 -20.92 -10.06 -24.19
N ARG A 104 -21.31 -8.80 -23.95
CA ARG A 104 -20.37 -7.70 -23.65
C ARG A 104 -19.68 -7.83 -22.28
N LEU A 105 -20.22 -8.69 -21.42
CA LEU A 105 -19.70 -8.94 -20.08
C LEU A 105 -18.49 -9.89 -20.07
N PHE A 106 -18.18 -10.53 -21.20
CA PHE A 106 -17.07 -11.47 -21.36
C PHE A 106 -16.03 -10.91 -22.31
N ARG A 107 -14.76 -10.93 -21.91
CA ARG A 107 -13.67 -10.23 -22.59
C ARG A 107 -12.52 -11.18 -22.95
N THR A 108 -11.98 -10.96 -24.13
CA THR A 108 -10.75 -11.57 -24.64
C THR A 108 -9.62 -10.54 -24.68
N GLY A 109 -8.37 -10.99 -24.75
CA GLY A 109 -7.20 -10.09 -24.82
C GLY A 109 -7.01 -9.21 -23.57
N ILE A 110 -7.38 -9.74 -22.40
CA ILE A 110 -7.26 -9.12 -21.09
C ILE A 110 -5.95 -9.52 -20.38
N GLY A 111 -5.84 -9.14 -19.12
CA GLY A 111 -4.67 -9.37 -18.28
C GLY A 111 -3.54 -8.40 -18.58
N ARG A 112 -2.49 -8.50 -17.76
CA ARG A 112 -1.33 -7.61 -17.80
C ARG A 112 -0.68 -7.51 -19.19
N TYR A 113 -0.58 -8.63 -19.93
CA TYR A 113 0.07 -8.67 -21.24
C TYR A 113 -0.92 -8.69 -22.42
N ARG A 114 -2.23 -8.54 -22.17
CA ARG A 114 -3.30 -8.56 -23.19
C ARG A 114 -3.34 -9.84 -24.03
N ASP A 115 -3.01 -10.96 -23.41
CA ASP A 115 -2.86 -12.28 -24.04
C ASP A 115 -3.68 -13.38 -23.35
N LYS A 116 -4.56 -13.01 -22.42
CA LYS A 116 -5.47 -13.91 -21.72
C LYS A 116 -6.93 -13.57 -22.02
N ASN A 117 -7.82 -14.52 -21.78
CA ASN A 117 -9.26 -14.30 -21.81
C ASN A 117 -9.82 -14.45 -20.40
N ASP A 118 -11.04 -13.96 -20.16
CA ASP A 118 -11.71 -14.18 -18.88
C ASP A 118 -11.81 -15.68 -18.55
N ASP A 119 -11.67 -15.99 -17.26
CA ASP A 119 -12.19 -17.23 -16.70
C ASP A 119 -13.65 -16.98 -16.27
N VAL A 120 -14.52 -17.96 -16.43
CA VAL A 120 -15.98 -17.80 -16.26
C VAL A 120 -16.53 -18.88 -15.36
N GLY A 121 -17.37 -18.49 -14.40
CA GLY A 121 -18.22 -19.40 -13.66
C GLY A 121 -19.58 -19.57 -14.36
N LEU A 122 -20.01 -20.81 -14.56
CA LEU A 122 -21.38 -21.18 -14.90
C LEU A 122 -22.08 -21.65 -13.63
N SER A 123 -23.30 -21.20 -13.40
CA SER A 123 -24.05 -21.47 -12.18
C SER A 123 -25.52 -21.72 -12.52
N ALA A 124 -26.18 -22.64 -11.81
CA ALA A 124 -27.64 -22.76 -11.88
C ALA A 124 -28.31 -21.50 -11.29
N LEU A 125 -29.57 -21.24 -11.64
CA LEU A 125 -30.38 -20.24 -10.97
C LEU A 125 -31.25 -20.88 -9.89
N ASP A 126 -31.29 -20.28 -8.70
CA ASP A 126 -32.19 -20.65 -7.62
C ASP A 126 -33.66 -20.33 -7.98
N ALA A 127 -34.60 -20.70 -7.09
CA ALA A 127 -36.02 -20.43 -7.28
C ALA A 127 -36.36 -18.93 -7.35
N GLY A 128 -35.50 -18.07 -6.79
CA GLY A 128 -35.59 -16.60 -6.86
C GLY A 128 -34.92 -15.99 -8.08
N GLY A 129 -34.30 -16.80 -8.95
CA GLY A 129 -33.58 -16.34 -10.13
C GLY A 129 -32.19 -15.78 -9.85
N ARG A 130 -31.59 -16.10 -8.69
CA ARG A 130 -30.21 -15.72 -8.34
C ARG A 130 -29.25 -16.87 -8.61
N PRO A 131 -27.96 -16.61 -8.89
CA PRO A 131 -26.97 -17.68 -9.08
C PRO A 131 -26.82 -18.55 -7.84
N ASP A 132 -26.82 -19.88 -8.02
CA ASP A 132 -26.52 -20.88 -6.99
C ASP A 132 -25.12 -21.46 -7.21
N TRP A 133 -24.13 -20.86 -6.55
CA TRP A 133 -22.73 -21.24 -6.70
C TRP A 133 -22.37 -22.61 -6.12
N HIS A 134 -23.25 -23.28 -5.38
CA HIS A 134 -23.05 -24.69 -5.03
C HIS A 134 -23.24 -25.59 -6.27
N GLU A 135 -24.04 -25.13 -7.21
CA GLU A 135 -24.39 -25.84 -8.43
C GLU A 135 -23.68 -25.21 -9.63
N SER A 136 -22.34 -25.27 -9.63
CA SER A 136 -21.50 -24.52 -10.58
C SER A 136 -20.46 -25.35 -11.34
N GLU A 137 -19.97 -24.79 -12.45
CA GLU A 137 -18.85 -25.25 -13.25
C GLU A 137 -17.92 -24.07 -13.54
N GLN A 138 -16.60 -24.30 -13.55
CA GLN A 138 -15.63 -23.28 -13.96
C GLN A 138 -15.14 -23.58 -15.39
N VAL A 139 -15.19 -22.58 -16.26
CA VAL A 139 -14.84 -22.69 -17.68
C VAL A 139 -13.84 -21.61 -18.08
N GLN A 140 -13.13 -21.83 -19.18
CA GLN A 140 -12.20 -20.83 -19.74
C GLN A 140 -12.80 -20.23 -21.01
N LEU A 141 -12.86 -18.90 -21.13
CA LEU A 141 -13.34 -18.26 -22.33
C LEU A 141 -12.36 -18.44 -23.50
N VAL A 142 -12.86 -18.91 -24.64
CA VAL A 142 -12.11 -19.03 -25.89
C VAL A 142 -12.37 -17.83 -26.78
N SER A 143 -13.64 -17.44 -26.96
CA SER A 143 -14.04 -16.28 -27.76
C SER A 143 -15.39 -15.72 -27.34
N ALA A 144 -15.63 -14.43 -27.61
CA ALA A 144 -16.93 -13.78 -27.40
C ALA A 144 -17.38 -13.08 -28.69
N ASP A 145 -18.54 -13.46 -29.21
CA ASP A 145 -19.24 -12.76 -30.30
C ASP A 145 -20.33 -11.86 -29.70
N VAL A 146 -19.95 -10.59 -29.49
CA VAL A 146 -20.83 -9.57 -28.93
C VAL A 146 -22.06 -9.31 -29.81
N LYS A 147 -21.94 -9.42 -31.13
CA LYS A 147 -23.06 -9.13 -32.04
C LYS A 147 -24.03 -10.31 -32.12
N GLY A 148 -23.50 -11.54 -32.13
CA GLY A 148 -24.29 -12.77 -32.13
C GLY A 148 -24.82 -13.19 -30.75
N GLY A 149 -24.37 -12.55 -29.67
CA GLY A 149 -24.78 -12.90 -28.30
C GLY A 149 -24.27 -14.29 -27.88
N LEU A 150 -23.08 -14.67 -28.34
CA LEU A 150 -22.49 -15.99 -28.14
C LEU A 150 -21.14 -15.87 -27.43
N VAL A 151 -20.88 -16.83 -26.53
CA VAL A 151 -19.55 -17.07 -25.99
C VAL A 151 -19.16 -18.51 -26.26
N ARG A 152 -17.89 -18.74 -26.58
CA ARG A 152 -17.31 -20.08 -26.70
C ARG A 152 -16.39 -20.32 -25.55
N VAL A 153 -16.56 -21.43 -24.85
CA VAL A 153 -15.82 -21.75 -23.63
C VAL A 153 -15.25 -23.16 -23.68
N LYS A 154 -14.10 -23.37 -23.05
CA LYS A 154 -13.57 -24.70 -22.73
C LYS A 154 -14.14 -25.16 -21.39
N ARG A 155 -14.78 -26.34 -21.40
CA ARG A 155 -15.54 -26.91 -20.30
C ARG A 155 -14.66 -27.58 -19.24
N GLY A 156 -15.22 -27.78 -18.04
CA GLY A 156 -14.61 -28.58 -16.97
C GLY A 156 -13.21 -28.11 -16.56
N CYS A 157 -12.98 -26.81 -16.47
CA CYS A 157 -11.68 -26.26 -16.12
C CYS A 157 -11.51 -26.15 -14.60
N TYR A 158 -10.28 -25.88 -14.16
CA TYR A 158 -9.98 -25.48 -12.77
C TYR A 158 -10.38 -26.49 -11.69
N GLY A 159 -10.33 -27.79 -12.00
CA GLY A 159 -10.70 -28.85 -11.07
C GLY A 159 -12.21 -29.17 -11.04
N THR A 160 -13.02 -28.49 -11.86
CA THR A 160 -14.44 -28.82 -12.05
C THR A 160 -14.65 -29.83 -13.19
N ARG A 161 -15.90 -30.28 -13.40
CA ARG A 161 -16.30 -31.17 -14.49
C ARG A 161 -17.47 -30.55 -15.26
N PRO A 162 -17.64 -30.86 -16.56
CA PRO A 162 -18.79 -30.37 -17.32
C PRO A 162 -20.12 -30.71 -16.64
N ARG A 163 -21.02 -29.74 -16.57
CA ARG A 163 -22.38 -29.89 -16.06
C ARG A 163 -23.41 -29.53 -17.12
N ALA A 164 -24.60 -30.11 -16.99
CA ALA A 164 -25.72 -29.73 -17.84
C ALA A 164 -26.44 -28.53 -17.23
N PHE A 165 -26.72 -27.52 -18.05
CA PHE A 165 -27.51 -26.36 -17.66
C PHE A 165 -28.65 -26.13 -18.65
N ALA A 166 -29.87 -25.93 -18.15
CA ALA A 166 -31.03 -25.68 -19.00
C ALA A 166 -31.13 -24.20 -19.42
N ALA A 167 -31.62 -23.96 -20.62
CA ALA A 167 -31.86 -22.61 -21.16
C ALA A 167 -32.73 -21.78 -20.20
N GLY A 168 -32.30 -20.55 -19.91
CA GLY A 168 -32.99 -19.62 -19.02
C GLY A 168 -32.94 -19.99 -17.54
N LYS A 169 -32.21 -21.06 -17.16
CA LYS A 169 -32.09 -21.57 -15.78
C LYS A 169 -30.64 -21.58 -15.29
N ALA A 170 -29.75 -20.89 -16.00
CA ALA A 170 -28.36 -20.77 -15.60
C ALA A 170 -27.83 -19.36 -15.88
N TYR A 171 -26.69 -19.09 -15.27
CA TYR A 171 -26.01 -17.82 -15.27
C TYR A 171 -24.53 -18.02 -15.57
N ALA A 172 -23.95 -17.10 -16.34
CA ALA A 172 -22.53 -17.08 -16.66
C ALA A 172 -21.94 -15.76 -16.18
N ALA A 173 -20.86 -15.80 -15.40
CA ALA A 173 -20.20 -14.61 -14.87
C ALA A 173 -18.68 -14.73 -14.97
N ALA A 174 -18.01 -13.67 -15.44
CA ALA A 174 -16.55 -13.62 -15.48
C ALA A 174 -15.99 -13.43 -14.07
N HIS A 175 -14.91 -14.14 -13.75
CA HIS A 175 -14.14 -13.91 -12.52
C HIS A 175 -13.54 -12.51 -12.51
N VAL A 176 -13.45 -11.91 -11.33
CA VAL A 176 -12.59 -10.75 -11.11
C VAL A 176 -11.16 -11.25 -10.96
N THR A 177 -10.28 -10.73 -11.82
CA THR A 177 -8.91 -11.24 -11.91
C THR A 177 -7.85 -10.16 -11.92
N GLU A 178 -6.64 -10.53 -11.51
CA GLU A 178 -5.42 -9.76 -11.77
C GLU A 178 -4.31 -10.63 -12.39
N GLY A 179 -3.16 -10.01 -12.65
CA GLY A 179 -2.05 -10.65 -13.33
C GLY A 179 -2.31 -10.86 -14.83
N PRO A 180 -1.64 -11.84 -15.46
CA PRO A 180 -0.63 -12.71 -14.87
C PRO A 180 0.63 -11.93 -14.45
N TRP A 181 1.25 -12.34 -13.34
CA TRP A 181 2.50 -11.77 -12.82
C TRP A 181 3.70 -12.51 -13.41
N GLY A 182 3.97 -12.22 -14.69
CA GLY A 182 4.96 -12.92 -15.52
C GLY A 182 4.30 -13.60 -16.72
N ARG A 183 4.99 -13.61 -17.87
CA ARG A 183 4.45 -14.15 -19.14
C ARG A 183 4.10 -15.64 -19.10
N ARG A 184 4.68 -16.38 -18.14
CA ARG A 184 4.43 -17.81 -17.92
C ARG A 184 3.44 -18.08 -16.78
N SER A 185 2.88 -17.04 -16.18
CA SER A 185 1.90 -17.15 -15.10
C SER A 185 0.46 -17.10 -15.65
N ASN A 186 -0.52 -17.33 -14.78
CA ASN A 186 -1.94 -17.35 -15.12
C ASN A 186 -2.67 -16.13 -14.54
N LEU A 187 -3.91 -15.90 -15.00
CA LEU A 187 -4.82 -15.01 -14.29
C LEU A 187 -5.09 -15.59 -12.90
N MET A 188 -5.19 -14.70 -11.92
CA MET A 188 -5.49 -15.07 -10.53
C MET A 188 -6.88 -14.59 -10.16
N TRP A 189 -7.61 -15.41 -9.40
CA TRP A 189 -8.98 -15.12 -8.98
C TRP A 189 -9.02 -14.46 -7.63
N PHE A 190 -9.85 -13.43 -7.50
CA PHE A 190 -9.95 -12.64 -6.29
C PHE A 190 -10.69 -13.40 -5.19
N TYR A 191 -10.10 -13.43 -4.00
CA TYR A 191 -10.79 -13.86 -2.79
C TYR A 191 -11.96 -12.92 -2.49
N ASN A 192 -13.11 -13.50 -2.18
CA ASN A 192 -14.29 -12.75 -1.77
C ASN A 192 -14.29 -12.51 -0.26
N TYR A 193 -13.61 -11.45 0.18
CA TYR A 193 -13.59 -11.07 1.58
C TYR A 193 -14.86 -10.36 2.06
N SER A 194 -15.88 -10.14 1.22
CA SER A 194 -17.10 -9.46 1.66
C SER A 194 -17.72 -10.16 2.87
N THR A 195 -18.22 -9.38 3.82
CA THR A 195 -19.07 -9.91 4.91
C THR A 195 -20.39 -10.52 4.40
N ARG A 196 -20.69 -10.36 3.11
CA ARG A 196 -21.81 -10.98 2.40
C ARG A 196 -21.40 -12.12 1.46
N CYS A 197 -20.13 -12.51 1.46
CA CYS A 197 -19.63 -13.65 0.70
C CYS A 197 -20.50 -14.91 0.97
N PRO A 198 -20.92 -15.63 -0.08
CA PRO A 198 -21.58 -16.91 0.07
C PRO A 198 -20.79 -17.88 0.96
N ARG A 199 -21.52 -18.67 1.75
CA ARG A 199 -20.93 -19.65 2.67
C ARG A 199 -20.88 -21.03 2.02
N ASP A 200 -19.82 -21.78 2.31
CA ASP A 200 -19.67 -23.15 1.82
C ASP A 200 -20.64 -24.12 2.53
N ALA A 201 -20.63 -25.39 2.16
CA ALA A 201 -21.48 -26.41 2.79
C ALA A 201 -21.20 -26.60 4.30
N GLY A 202 -20.02 -26.20 4.78
CA GLY A 202 -19.66 -26.16 6.20
C GLY A 202 -20.02 -24.84 6.90
N GLY A 203 -20.67 -23.91 6.20
CA GLY A 203 -21.05 -22.61 6.72
C GLY A 203 -19.92 -21.58 6.76
N ARG A 204 -18.80 -21.81 6.06
CA ARG A 204 -17.61 -20.94 6.12
C ARG A 204 -17.55 -19.94 4.98
N SER A 205 -17.11 -18.72 5.28
CA SER A 205 -16.79 -17.69 4.28
C SER A 205 -15.40 -17.91 3.65
N CYS A 206 -15.09 -17.19 2.57
CA CYS A 206 -13.75 -17.23 1.97
C CYS A 206 -12.67 -16.77 2.94
N ALA A 207 -12.97 -15.71 3.73
CA ALA A 207 -12.06 -15.16 4.73
C ALA A 207 -11.65 -16.22 5.77
N GLU A 208 -12.62 -16.97 6.28
CA GLU A 208 -12.40 -18.01 7.29
C GLU A 208 -11.55 -19.16 6.73
N VAL A 209 -11.86 -19.62 5.51
CA VAL A 209 -11.10 -20.68 4.84
C VAL A 209 -9.66 -20.26 4.53
N HIS A 210 -9.47 -19.02 4.07
CA HIS A 210 -8.14 -18.50 3.74
C HIS A 210 -7.29 -18.28 4.99
N ALA A 211 -7.87 -17.73 6.07
CA ALA A 211 -7.17 -17.55 7.34
C ALA A 211 -6.74 -18.89 7.96
N GLU A 212 -7.61 -19.90 7.88
CA GLU A 212 -7.30 -21.27 8.30
C GLU A 212 -6.16 -21.88 7.47
N GLU A 213 -6.20 -21.77 6.14
CA GLU A 213 -5.14 -22.28 5.25
C GLU A 213 -3.78 -21.66 5.56
N LEU A 214 -3.71 -20.34 5.70
CA LEU A 214 -2.45 -19.67 6.03
C LEU A 214 -1.96 -20.11 7.41
N ALA A 215 -2.82 -20.15 8.42
CA ALA A 215 -2.44 -20.57 9.76
C ALA A 215 -1.86 -21.99 9.82
N GLU A 216 -2.45 -22.94 9.09
CA GLU A 216 -1.93 -24.31 8.98
C GLU A 216 -0.50 -24.34 8.42
N ARG A 217 -0.17 -23.48 7.45
CA ARG A 217 1.18 -23.43 6.86
C ARG A 217 2.25 -22.95 7.84
N PHE A 218 1.91 -22.04 8.74
CA PHE A 218 2.81 -21.49 9.76
C PHE A 218 2.83 -22.29 11.07
N SER A 219 1.86 -23.21 11.25
CA SER A 219 1.77 -24.08 12.42
C SER A 219 2.95 -25.05 12.50
N PRO A 220 3.27 -25.62 13.69
CA PRO A 220 4.29 -26.64 13.81
C PRO A 220 4.09 -27.79 12.80
N GLY A 221 5.14 -28.13 12.04
CA GLY A 221 5.07 -29.12 10.95
C GLY A 221 4.55 -28.60 9.62
N GLY A 222 4.02 -27.37 9.58
CA GLY A 222 3.65 -26.68 8.35
C GLY A 222 4.88 -26.25 7.53
N ARG A 223 4.69 -26.09 6.21
CA ARG A 223 5.78 -25.77 5.26
C ARG A 223 6.45 -24.41 5.51
N LEU A 224 5.81 -23.52 6.28
CA LEU A 224 6.29 -22.18 6.61
C LEU A 224 6.57 -22.01 8.12
N ALA A 225 6.64 -23.10 8.89
CA ALA A 225 6.82 -23.04 10.35
C ALA A 225 8.06 -22.25 10.80
N ALA A 226 9.11 -22.20 9.97
CA ALA A 226 10.34 -21.47 10.25
C ALA A 226 10.26 -19.96 9.94
N PHE A 227 9.25 -19.49 9.24
CA PHE A 227 9.15 -18.07 8.87
C PHE A 227 8.75 -17.22 10.09
N ASP A 228 9.28 -16.01 10.16
CA ASP A 228 8.95 -15.05 11.23
C ASP A 228 7.58 -14.40 11.01
N GLY A 229 7.04 -14.50 9.79
CA GLY A 229 5.76 -13.91 9.44
C GLY A 229 5.52 -13.83 7.94
N LEU A 230 4.59 -12.97 7.56
CA LEU A 230 4.26 -12.69 6.16
C LEU A 230 3.93 -11.21 5.91
N GLU A 231 4.21 -10.79 4.69
CA GLU A 231 3.68 -9.60 4.04
C GLU A 231 2.64 -10.03 3.00
N PHE A 232 1.48 -9.38 3.03
CA PHE A 232 0.56 -9.39 1.91
C PHE A 232 0.97 -8.38 0.84
N ASP A 233 1.69 -8.86 -0.18
CA ASP A 233 1.96 -8.18 -1.45
C ASP A 233 0.64 -8.03 -2.20
N VAL A 234 0.02 -6.88 -2.01
CA VAL A 234 -1.37 -6.54 -2.25
C VAL A 234 -2.40 -7.23 -1.32
N LEU A 235 -3.04 -6.42 -0.47
CA LEU A 235 -4.32 -6.71 0.19
C LEU A 235 -5.17 -5.44 0.17
N ALA A 236 -6.32 -5.48 -0.51
CA ALA A 236 -7.09 -4.30 -0.83
C ALA A 236 -8.25 -4.06 0.15
N HIS A 237 -8.46 -2.82 0.59
CA HIS A 237 -9.63 -2.39 1.34
C HIS A 237 -10.84 -2.13 0.45
N GLU A 238 -10.64 -1.62 -0.76
CA GLU A 238 -11.72 -1.43 -1.72
C GLU A 238 -11.26 -1.79 -3.13
N ARG A 239 -12.20 -2.27 -3.93
CA ARG A 239 -12.04 -2.48 -5.36
C ARG A 239 -13.24 -1.88 -6.05
N ARG A 240 -13.00 -1.12 -7.11
CA ARG A 240 -14.05 -0.53 -7.92
C ARG A 240 -13.90 -0.99 -9.34
N SER A 241 -15.01 -1.38 -9.91
CA SER A 241 -15.10 -1.68 -11.31
C SER A 241 -15.10 -0.42 -12.18
N ARG A 242 -14.92 -0.60 -13.50
CA ARG A 242 -15.11 0.46 -14.49
C ARG A 242 -15.82 -0.09 -15.72
N GLY A 243 -16.81 0.65 -16.20
CA GLY A 243 -17.56 0.34 -17.42
C GLY A 243 -18.78 -0.55 -17.13
N ALA A 244 -19.14 -1.40 -18.10
CA ALA A 244 -20.36 -2.21 -18.06
C ALA A 244 -20.30 -3.42 -17.10
N ARG A 245 -19.16 -3.69 -16.47
CA ARG A 245 -18.98 -4.74 -15.47
C ARG A 245 -18.81 -4.08 -14.11
N GLY A 246 -19.57 -4.51 -13.12
CA GLY A 246 -19.43 -4.21 -11.70
C GLY A 246 -19.12 -5.46 -10.89
N LEU A 247 -18.41 -5.33 -9.76
CA LEU A 247 -18.14 -6.48 -8.89
C LEU A 247 -19.44 -6.90 -8.21
N ASP A 248 -19.65 -8.21 -8.10
CA ASP A 248 -20.78 -8.84 -7.43
C ASP A 248 -20.22 -9.63 -6.24
N CYS A 249 -20.19 -8.99 -5.07
CA CYS A 249 -19.50 -9.51 -3.89
C CYS A 249 -20.44 -10.30 -2.96
N ASP A 250 -21.75 -10.08 -3.00
CA ASP A 250 -22.74 -10.97 -2.38
C ASP A 250 -23.17 -12.15 -3.29
N ALA A 251 -22.72 -12.11 -4.55
CA ALA A 251 -22.84 -13.14 -5.57
C ALA A 251 -24.30 -13.41 -6.00
N ASP A 252 -25.16 -12.40 -5.92
CA ASP A 252 -26.59 -12.47 -6.25
C ASP A 252 -26.91 -12.26 -7.75
N GLY A 253 -25.88 -11.99 -8.56
CA GLY A 253 -25.96 -11.70 -9.99
C GLY A 253 -26.06 -10.20 -10.31
N ARG A 254 -25.94 -9.31 -9.33
CA ARG A 254 -26.00 -7.85 -9.50
C ARG A 254 -24.71 -7.21 -8.97
N ALA A 255 -24.30 -6.14 -9.62
CA ALA A 255 -23.13 -5.41 -9.18
C ALA A 255 -23.43 -4.62 -7.89
N ASP A 256 -22.62 -4.83 -6.86
CA ASP A 256 -22.61 -4.10 -5.59
C ASP A 256 -21.30 -3.33 -5.36
N ASP A 257 -20.22 -3.65 -6.09
CA ASP A 257 -18.86 -3.10 -5.90
C ASP A 257 -18.36 -3.19 -4.44
N GLY A 258 -18.83 -4.19 -3.69
CA GLY A 258 -18.56 -4.38 -2.26
C GLY A 258 -19.27 -3.39 -1.34
N LEU A 259 -20.13 -2.52 -1.88
CA LEU A 259 -20.83 -1.45 -1.16
C LEU A 259 -22.31 -1.79 -0.98
N LEU A 260 -22.67 -2.29 0.21
CA LEU A 260 -24.04 -2.63 0.56
C LEU A 260 -24.52 -1.74 1.71
N ASP A 261 -25.71 -1.16 1.56
CA ASP A 261 -26.29 -0.19 2.51
C ASP A 261 -25.36 1.00 2.84
N GLY A 262 -24.51 1.39 1.88
CA GLY A 262 -23.52 2.46 2.04
C GLY A 262 -22.26 2.08 2.83
N VAL A 263 -22.10 0.80 3.18
CA VAL A 263 -20.94 0.25 3.89
C VAL A 263 -20.09 -0.58 2.93
N ASN A 264 -18.78 -0.36 2.93
CA ASN A 264 -17.82 -1.17 2.19
C ASN A 264 -17.64 -2.54 2.88
N THR A 265 -18.57 -3.46 2.61
CA THR A 265 -18.59 -4.82 3.17
C THR A 265 -17.35 -5.64 2.80
N TYR A 266 -16.73 -5.39 1.65
CA TYR A 266 -15.45 -6.01 1.28
C TYR A 266 -14.33 -5.56 2.23
N GLY A 267 -14.15 -4.25 2.39
CA GLY A 267 -13.12 -3.70 3.27
C GLY A 267 -13.31 -4.04 4.74
N VAL A 268 -14.56 -4.13 5.21
CA VAL A 268 -14.88 -4.63 6.55
C VAL A 268 -14.47 -6.09 6.70
N GLY A 269 -14.81 -6.95 5.75
CA GLY A 269 -14.46 -8.37 5.85
C GLY A 269 -12.97 -8.67 5.64
N VAL A 270 -12.21 -7.79 4.97
CA VAL A 270 -10.73 -7.83 5.01
C VAL A 270 -10.19 -7.62 6.43
N VAL A 271 -10.81 -6.71 7.21
CA VAL A 271 -10.44 -6.53 8.62
C VAL A 271 -10.83 -7.78 9.44
N GLU A 272 -11.97 -8.41 9.17
CA GLU A 272 -12.36 -9.68 9.82
C GLU A 272 -11.40 -10.82 9.48
N PHE A 273 -10.96 -10.94 8.22
CA PHE A 273 -9.91 -11.86 7.79
C PHE A 273 -8.61 -11.63 8.58
N CYS A 274 -8.11 -10.40 8.63
CA CYS A 274 -6.89 -10.08 9.38
C CYS A 274 -7.05 -10.38 10.89
N ARG A 275 -8.24 -10.17 11.45
CA ARG A 275 -8.53 -10.48 12.85
C ARG A 275 -8.52 -11.98 13.13
N ASP A 276 -9.15 -12.78 12.28
CA ASP A 276 -9.14 -14.24 12.43
C ASP A 276 -7.74 -14.82 12.20
N LEU A 277 -7.04 -14.37 11.15
CA LEU A 277 -5.66 -14.78 10.88
C LEU A 277 -4.76 -14.45 12.07
N ARG A 278 -4.88 -13.23 12.63
CA ARG A 278 -4.11 -12.86 13.82
C ARG A 278 -4.39 -13.78 14.99
N LYS A 279 -5.66 -14.07 15.26
CA LYS A 279 -6.05 -14.97 16.35
C LYS A 279 -5.42 -16.36 16.18
N ARG A 280 -5.32 -16.86 14.95
CA ARG A 280 -4.77 -18.18 14.64
C ARG A 280 -3.25 -18.23 14.67
N LEU A 281 -2.57 -17.20 14.17
CA LEU A 281 -1.10 -17.12 14.14
C LEU A 281 -0.49 -16.72 15.49
N GLY A 282 -1.25 -16.06 16.35
CA GLY A 282 -0.77 -15.56 17.63
C GLY A 282 0.11 -14.31 17.49
N ASP A 283 0.85 -14.02 18.57
CA ASP A 283 1.60 -12.75 18.71
C ASP A 283 3.05 -12.87 18.24
N ASP A 284 3.54 -14.11 18.09
CA ASP A 284 4.92 -14.43 17.73
C ASP A 284 5.20 -14.37 16.22
N ARG A 285 4.20 -13.96 15.42
CA ARG A 285 4.30 -13.83 13.97
C ARG A 285 4.08 -12.40 13.53
N LEU A 286 4.94 -11.93 12.64
CA LEU A 286 4.69 -10.69 11.92
C LEU A 286 3.58 -10.92 10.87
N ILE A 287 2.60 -10.03 10.84
CA ILE A 287 1.62 -9.95 9.76
C ILE A 287 1.62 -8.53 9.26
N LEU A 288 1.95 -8.38 8.00
CA LEU A 288 2.14 -7.10 7.34
C LEU A 288 1.37 -7.10 6.02
N ALA A 289 1.15 -5.94 5.44
CA ALA A 289 0.49 -5.77 4.15
C ALA A 289 0.79 -4.38 3.58
N ASP A 290 0.70 -4.23 2.27
CA ASP A 290 0.84 -2.93 1.62
C ASP A 290 0.06 -1.84 2.35
N GLY A 291 0.66 -0.65 2.47
CA GLY A 291 0.06 0.49 3.16
C GLY A 291 0.28 1.84 2.48
N MET A 292 0.85 1.86 1.28
CA MET A 292 1.20 3.10 0.58
C MET A 292 0.01 3.83 -0.06
N GLY A 293 -1.04 3.12 -0.42
CA GLY A 293 -2.14 3.61 -1.25
C GLY A 293 -3.52 3.57 -0.58
N LEU A 294 -4.46 4.29 -1.15
CA LEU A 294 -5.83 4.44 -0.62
C LEU A 294 -6.65 3.15 -0.65
N ALA A 295 -6.36 2.32 -1.65
CA ALA A 295 -7.05 1.06 -1.86
C ALA A 295 -6.45 -0.06 -1.01
N ASN A 296 -5.34 0.17 -0.29
CA ASN A 296 -4.75 -0.86 0.57
C ASN A 296 -5.56 -1.04 1.85
N GLN A 297 -5.40 -2.22 2.46
CA GLN A 297 -6.02 -2.60 3.72
C GLN A 297 -5.84 -1.56 4.83
N ARG A 298 -6.77 -1.54 5.78
CA ARG A 298 -6.80 -0.60 6.92
C ARG A 298 -6.97 -1.32 8.26
N ALA A 299 -6.39 -2.51 8.38
CA ALA A 299 -6.45 -3.37 9.56
C ALA A 299 -5.43 -2.92 10.63
N PHE A 300 -5.51 -1.65 11.02
CA PHE A 300 -4.68 -1.08 12.09
C PHE A 300 -4.88 -1.86 13.38
N ARG A 301 -3.84 -1.94 14.22
CA ARG A 301 -3.79 -2.69 15.50
C ARG A 301 -3.86 -4.22 15.36
N LEU A 302 -4.14 -4.76 14.17
CA LEU A 302 -4.11 -6.19 13.87
C LEU A 302 -2.81 -6.59 13.17
N LEU A 303 -2.39 -5.78 12.19
CA LEU A 303 -1.13 -5.94 11.47
C LEU A 303 0.01 -5.22 12.20
N ASN A 304 1.22 -5.76 12.11
CA ASN A 304 2.41 -5.20 12.73
C ASN A 304 2.91 -3.93 12.04
N GLY A 305 2.55 -3.73 10.77
CA GLY A 305 2.99 -2.60 9.96
C GLY A 305 2.77 -2.87 8.48
N ILE A 306 3.54 -2.19 7.65
CA ILE A 306 3.32 -2.15 6.19
C ILE A 306 4.58 -2.32 5.36
N GLU A 307 4.40 -2.85 4.15
CA GLU A 307 5.19 -2.46 2.99
C GLU A 307 4.73 -1.11 2.43
N SER A 308 5.71 -0.31 2.03
CA SER A 308 5.56 0.74 1.03
C SER A 308 6.36 0.38 -0.21
N GLU A 309 5.68 -0.02 -1.29
CA GLU A 309 6.35 -0.41 -2.54
C GLU A 309 6.79 0.86 -3.29
N GLY A 310 8.07 1.21 -3.16
CA GLY A 310 8.62 2.51 -3.53
C GLY A 310 8.45 3.57 -2.43
N TRP A 311 8.79 4.83 -2.72
CA TRP A 311 8.58 5.92 -1.78
C TRP A 311 7.80 7.11 -2.37
N PRO A 312 6.68 7.51 -1.74
CA PRO A 312 5.90 6.65 -0.88
C PRO A 312 5.15 5.58 -1.68
N HIS A 313 5.25 5.57 -3.02
CA HIS A 313 4.72 4.51 -3.88
C HIS A 313 5.52 4.40 -5.19
N LEU A 314 5.34 3.31 -5.93
CA LEU A 314 6.09 2.91 -7.13
C LEU A 314 6.32 3.98 -8.21
N GLY A 315 5.42 4.96 -8.28
CA GLY A 315 5.35 5.97 -9.34
C GLY A 315 5.88 7.35 -8.93
N ASP A 316 6.28 7.54 -7.67
CA ASP A 316 6.71 8.85 -7.16
C ASP A 316 8.24 8.96 -7.05
N TRP A 317 8.95 8.57 -8.10
CA TRP A 317 10.43 8.63 -8.10
C TRP A 317 10.99 10.07 -8.11
N GLU A 318 10.15 11.08 -8.29
CA GLU A 318 10.50 12.50 -8.14
C GLU A 318 10.26 13.03 -6.72
N ILE A 319 9.74 12.19 -5.82
CA ILE A 319 9.49 12.50 -4.41
C ILE A 319 8.60 13.74 -4.28
N ARG A 320 7.45 13.71 -4.97
CA ARG A 320 6.42 14.75 -4.91
C ARG A 320 5.56 14.62 -3.66
N ASP A 321 5.34 13.40 -3.16
CA ASP A 321 4.60 13.09 -1.94
C ASP A 321 5.53 12.70 -0.78
N TRP A 322 6.40 13.63 -0.38
CA TRP A 322 7.26 13.46 0.79
C TRP A 322 6.43 13.31 2.08
N SER A 323 5.53 14.26 2.32
CA SER A 323 4.79 14.34 3.58
C SER A 323 3.75 13.24 3.75
N GLY A 324 3.05 12.82 2.68
CA GLY A 324 2.07 11.74 2.78
C GLY A 324 2.75 10.40 3.08
N GLY A 325 3.95 10.16 2.53
CA GLY A 325 4.80 9.04 2.91
C GLY A 325 5.11 9.01 4.40
N LEU A 326 5.67 10.12 4.91
CA LEU A 326 5.97 10.25 6.33
C LEU A 326 4.73 10.06 7.21
N ASN A 327 3.61 10.69 6.86
CA ASN A 327 2.36 10.60 7.62
C ASN A 327 1.85 9.15 7.69
N ARG A 328 1.86 8.41 6.58
CA ARG A 328 1.45 6.99 6.54
C ARG A 328 2.34 6.14 7.46
N HIS A 329 3.65 6.26 7.32
CA HIS A 329 4.59 5.48 8.12
C HIS A 329 4.52 5.83 9.62
N PHE A 330 4.44 7.12 9.99
CA PHE A 330 4.29 7.51 11.39
C PHE A 330 2.96 7.05 11.99
N PHE A 331 1.88 7.05 11.21
CA PHE A 331 0.60 6.54 11.69
C PHE A 331 0.66 5.04 11.94
N TRP A 332 1.25 4.27 11.02
CA TRP A 332 1.49 2.83 11.21
C TRP A 332 2.47 2.54 12.35
N ALA A 333 3.50 3.37 12.54
CA ALA A 333 4.39 3.29 13.69
C ALA A 333 3.63 3.43 15.03
N ALA A 334 2.61 4.30 15.07
CA ALA A 334 1.80 4.55 16.26
C ALA A 334 0.66 3.55 16.46
N GLN A 335 0.06 3.04 15.37
CA GLN A 335 -1.18 2.25 15.41
C GLN A 335 -0.99 0.79 15.00
N GLY A 336 0.21 0.39 14.59
CA GLY A 336 0.57 -1.00 14.30
C GLY A 336 0.58 -1.86 15.56
N ARG A 337 0.35 -3.16 15.37
CA ARG A 337 0.45 -4.15 16.42
C ARG A 337 1.91 -4.36 16.82
N ARG A 338 2.21 -4.44 18.11
CA ARG A 338 3.58 -4.69 18.57
C ARG A 338 4.01 -6.15 18.33
N PRO A 339 5.29 -6.43 18.05
CA PRO A 339 6.32 -5.43 17.69
C PRO A 339 5.98 -4.78 16.34
N VAL A 340 6.16 -3.46 16.25
CA VAL A 340 5.84 -2.73 15.02
C VAL A 340 6.97 -2.89 14.03
N PHE A 341 6.64 -3.22 12.79
CA PHE A 341 7.62 -3.39 11.72
C PHE A 341 7.05 -2.84 10.42
N ASN A 342 7.59 -1.72 9.95
CA ASN A 342 7.29 -1.18 8.64
C ASN A 342 8.54 -1.31 7.78
N TYR A 343 8.38 -1.36 6.47
CA TYR A 343 9.52 -1.23 5.57
C TYR A 343 9.16 -0.52 4.27
N VAL A 344 10.18 0.07 3.67
CA VAL A 344 10.12 0.62 2.32
C VAL A 344 10.80 -0.39 1.41
N ASN A 345 10.08 -0.92 0.42
CA ASN A 345 10.67 -1.71 -0.66
C ASN A 345 11.16 -0.73 -1.72
N HIS A 346 12.45 -0.39 -1.66
CA HIS A 346 13.08 0.58 -2.55
C HIS A 346 13.03 0.07 -4.00
N LYS A 347 12.03 0.57 -4.72
CA LYS A 347 11.63 0.17 -6.06
C LYS A 347 10.84 1.29 -6.71
N PHE A 348 11.23 1.65 -7.92
CA PHE A 348 10.44 2.55 -8.76
C PHE A 348 10.23 1.92 -10.12
N THR A 349 9.07 2.17 -10.70
CA THR A 349 8.76 1.70 -12.04
C THR A 349 7.97 2.73 -12.82
N THR A 350 8.23 2.82 -14.12
CA THR A 350 7.40 3.51 -15.10
C THR A 350 6.90 2.52 -16.15
N ALA A 351 5.91 2.92 -16.95
CA ALA A 351 5.43 2.09 -18.05
C ALA A 351 6.53 1.94 -19.11
N GLY A 352 6.71 0.73 -19.63
CA GLY A 352 7.53 0.48 -20.81
C GLY A 352 6.72 0.62 -22.11
N ASP A 353 7.35 0.27 -23.23
CA ASP A 353 6.74 0.40 -24.56
C ASP A 353 5.66 -0.66 -24.83
N LYS A 354 5.73 -1.81 -24.16
CA LYS A 354 4.79 -2.93 -24.36
C LYS A 354 3.76 -3.03 -23.22
N PRO A 355 2.55 -3.54 -23.49
CA PRO A 355 1.57 -3.85 -22.46
C PRO A 355 2.16 -4.74 -21.35
N GLY A 356 1.97 -4.32 -20.10
CA GLY A 356 2.44 -5.05 -18.93
C GLY A 356 3.93 -4.91 -18.64
N GLU A 357 4.69 -4.26 -19.51
CA GLU A 357 6.09 -3.94 -19.30
C GLU A 357 6.22 -2.78 -18.32
N ARG A 358 7.14 -2.96 -17.37
CA ARG A 358 7.52 -1.93 -16.41
C ARG A 358 9.03 -1.81 -16.45
N VAL A 359 9.50 -0.59 -16.65
CA VAL A 359 10.92 -0.29 -16.68
C VAL A 359 11.28 0.54 -15.46
N ARG A 360 12.54 0.42 -15.04
CA ARG A 360 13.09 1.21 -13.95
C ARG A 360 13.39 2.62 -14.48
N PRO A 361 12.90 3.70 -13.84
CA PRO A 361 13.30 5.04 -14.22
C PRO A 361 14.78 5.27 -13.90
N ASP A 362 15.43 6.13 -14.69
CA ASP A 362 16.75 6.64 -14.35
C ASP A 362 16.61 7.69 -13.25
N ILE A 363 17.30 7.49 -12.12
CA ILE A 363 17.19 8.34 -10.94
C ILE A 363 18.58 8.57 -10.34
N GLY A 364 18.82 9.79 -9.85
CA GLY A 364 20.10 10.17 -9.25
C GLY A 364 20.31 9.55 -7.86
N TRP A 365 21.58 9.44 -7.46
CA TRP A 365 22.00 8.96 -6.14
C TRP A 365 21.36 9.72 -4.97
N ASN A 366 21.09 11.01 -5.15
CA ASN A 366 20.42 11.84 -4.16
C ASN A 366 19.01 11.34 -3.82
N VAL A 367 18.26 10.87 -4.81
CA VAL A 367 16.90 10.32 -4.60
C VAL A 367 16.98 9.02 -3.80
N HIS A 368 17.94 8.15 -4.11
CA HIS A 368 18.18 6.91 -3.36
C HIS A 368 18.42 7.19 -1.88
N ARG A 369 19.35 8.09 -1.56
CA ARG A 369 19.63 8.50 -0.18
C ARG A 369 18.40 9.10 0.50
N LEU A 370 17.63 9.92 -0.22
CA LEU A 370 16.44 10.55 0.33
C LEU A 370 15.37 9.51 0.75
N VAL A 371 15.19 8.45 -0.04
CA VAL A 371 14.30 7.34 0.32
C VAL A 371 14.80 6.61 1.56
N PHE A 372 16.09 6.31 1.65
CA PHE A 372 16.66 5.65 2.83
C PHE A 372 16.54 6.51 4.08
N ALA A 373 16.72 7.83 3.94
CA ALA A 373 16.52 8.78 5.02
C ALA A 373 15.07 8.75 5.53
N ALA A 374 14.10 8.72 4.62
CA ALA A 374 12.70 8.62 4.99
C ALA A 374 12.38 7.34 5.77
N ALA A 375 12.94 6.20 5.37
CA ALA A 375 12.79 4.93 6.08
C ALA A 375 13.36 5.03 7.51
N VAL A 376 14.60 5.47 7.67
CA VAL A 376 15.23 5.56 9.00
C VAL A 376 14.65 6.69 9.87
N PHE A 377 13.95 7.68 9.32
CA PHE A 377 13.21 8.66 10.12
C PHE A 377 11.91 8.12 10.71
N THR A 378 11.36 7.08 10.08
CA THR A 378 10.07 6.49 10.42
C THR A 378 10.18 5.12 11.11
N ASP A 379 11.40 4.76 11.55
CA ASP A 379 11.72 3.45 12.11
C ASP A 379 11.40 2.28 11.17
N ALA A 380 11.34 2.54 9.86
CA ALA A 380 11.10 1.54 8.85
C ALA A 380 12.41 0.88 8.39
N ALA A 381 12.37 -0.42 8.12
CA ALA A 381 13.44 -1.11 7.44
C ALA A 381 13.47 -0.73 5.93
N VAL A 382 14.58 -1.06 5.27
CA VAL A 382 14.71 -0.93 3.81
C VAL A 382 14.83 -2.33 3.21
N CYS A 383 13.78 -2.77 2.52
CA CYS A 383 13.88 -3.82 1.52
C CYS A 383 14.25 -3.15 0.19
N TYR A 384 14.91 -3.85 -0.74
CA TYR A 384 15.23 -3.21 -2.03
C TYR A 384 15.20 -4.20 -3.19
N SER A 385 14.44 -3.82 -4.22
CA SER A 385 14.49 -4.45 -5.55
C SER A 385 15.36 -3.64 -6.51
N PHE A 386 15.47 -2.33 -6.26
CA PHE A 386 16.39 -1.44 -6.95
C PHE A 386 17.76 -1.52 -6.27
N ALA A 387 18.51 -2.57 -6.61
CA ALA A 387 19.89 -2.75 -6.15
C ALA A 387 20.87 -1.77 -6.81
N PRO A 388 21.93 -1.35 -6.09
CA PRO A 388 23.04 -0.63 -6.70
C PRO A 388 23.90 -1.60 -7.53
N PRO A 389 24.84 -1.08 -8.33
CA PRO A 389 25.91 -1.90 -8.90
C PRO A 389 26.63 -2.70 -7.79
N GLY A 390 26.84 -4.00 -8.04
CA GLY A 390 27.63 -4.84 -7.14
C GLY A 390 29.13 -4.61 -7.31
N GLU A 391 29.88 -4.71 -6.22
CA GLU A 391 31.34 -4.72 -6.25
C GLU A 391 31.89 -6.02 -6.87
N GLN A 392 33.20 -6.10 -7.08
CA GLN A 392 33.81 -7.28 -7.68
C GLN A 392 33.50 -8.55 -6.87
N GLY A 393 32.92 -9.57 -7.52
CA GLY A 393 32.51 -10.82 -6.88
C GLY A 393 31.12 -10.81 -6.26
N GLU A 394 30.46 -9.65 -6.18
CA GLU A 394 29.10 -9.57 -5.66
C GLU A 394 28.06 -9.92 -6.75
N ARG A 395 27.17 -10.86 -6.45
CA ARG A 395 26.01 -11.18 -7.30
C ARG A 395 24.87 -10.17 -7.15
N TYR A 396 24.83 -9.48 -6.02
CA TYR A 396 23.80 -8.52 -5.66
C TYR A 396 24.44 -7.43 -4.81
N GLY A 397 24.33 -6.18 -5.26
CA GLY A 397 24.91 -5.04 -4.56
C GLY A 397 24.15 -4.69 -3.29
N VAL A 398 24.85 -4.09 -2.34
CA VAL A 398 24.29 -3.51 -1.11
C VAL A 398 24.62 -2.02 -1.09
N TRP A 399 23.61 -1.19 -0.84
CA TRP A 399 23.74 0.27 -0.81
C TRP A 399 24.69 0.72 0.30
N ASP A 400 25.59 1.64 -0.01
CA ASP A 400 26.59 2.16 0.93
C ASP A 400 25.96 2.67 2.23
N GLU A 401 24.83 3.37 2.16
CA GLU A 401 24.10 3.86 3.32
C GLU A 401 23.63 2.73 4.26
N LEU A 402 23.39 1.53 3.73
CA LEU A 402 22.95 0.35 4.49
C LEU A 402 24.13 -0.48 5.06
N LYS A 403 25.35 -0.29 4.53
CA LYS A 403 26.55 -1.05 4.92
C LYS A 403 27.75 -0.19 5.33
N MET A 404 27.55 1.07 5.66
CA MET A 404 28.64 2.00 6.01
C MET A 404 29.69 2.18 4.90
N GLY A 405 29.24 2.15 3.63
CA GLY A 405 30.13 2.26 2.47
C GLY A 405 31.10 1.08 2.35
N ALA A 406 32.38 1.38 2.13
CA ALA A 406 33.47 0.43 1.99
C ALA A 406 33.81 -0.31 3.30
N GLU A 407 33.37 0.20 4.46
CA GLU A 407 33.58 -0.45 5.76
C GLU A 407 32.71 -1.71 5.93
N ASN A 408 31.66 -1.85 5.11
CA ASN A 408 30.83 -3.06 4.97
C ASN A 408 30.25 -3.58 6.31
N ARG A 409 29.70 -2.67 7.11
CA ARG A 409 29.07 -2.94 8.40
C ARG A 409 27.56 -2.67 8.35
N ALA A 410 26.75 -3.72 8.43
CA ALA A 410 25.30 -3.60 8.60
C ALA A 410 24.96 -3.02 9.99
N GLY A 411 23.85 -2.28 10.08
CA GLY A 411 23.37 -1.70 11.35
C GLY A 411 24.32 -0.68 11.98
N TRP A 412 25.20 -0.06 11.19
CA TRP A 412 26.29 0.78 11.68
C TRP A 412 25.83 2.07 12.38
N LEU A 413 24.65 2.61 12.07
CA LEU A 413 24.10 3.79 12.76
C LEU A 413 23.82 3.52 14.25
N GLY A 414 23.52 2.27 14.61
CA GLY A 414 23.01 1.90 15.94
C GLY A 414 21.54 2.31 16.13
N MET A 415 21.10 2.35 17.38
CA MET A 415 19.72 2.73 17.71
C MET A 415 19.48 4.24 17.53
N PRO A 416 18.26 4.66 17.17
CA PRO A 416 17.90 6.07 17.21
C PRO A 416 17.90 6.58 18.66
N LYS A 417 18.52 7.73 18.91
CA LYS A 417 18.56 8.34 20.26
C LYS A 417 17.31 9.14 20.59
N ARG A 418 16.58 9.57 19.55
CA ARG A 418 15.36 10.37 19.63
C ARG A 418 14.53 10.24 18.34
N PRO A 419 13.25 10.65 18.36
CA PRO A 419 12.47 10.81 17.15
C PRO A 419 13.14 11.76 16.14
N ALA A 420 12.80 11.59 14.86
CA ALA A 420 13.19 12.54 13.83
C ALA A 420 12.63 13.94 14.13
N VAL A 421 13.42 14.98 13.83
CA VAL A 421 13.04 16.38 14.03
C VAL A 421 12.81 17.03 12.68
N ARG A 422 11.62 17.60 12.51
CA ARG A 422 11.23 18.37 11.32
C ARG A 422 11.55 19.84 11.56
N LEU A 423 12.62 20.33 10.95
CA LEU A 423 13.23 21.63 11.26
C LEU A 423 12.28 22.82 10.97
N ALA A 424 11.30 22.64 10.09
CA ALA A 424 10.26 23.64 9.86
C ALA A 424 9.50 24.01 11.15
N GLU A 425 9.26 23.05 12.05
CA GLU A 425 8.55 23.29 13.32
C GLU A 425 9.31 24.23 14.27
N ALA A 426 10.63 24.37 14.09
CA ALA A 426 11.46 25.29 14.88
C ALA A 426 11.43 26.73 14.35
N THR A 427 10.89 26.96 13.15
CA THR A 427 10.72 28.31 12.59
C THR A 427 9.40 28.94 13.06
N ALA A 428 9.29 30.27 12.93
CA ALA A 428 8.11 31.01 13.36
C ALA A 428 6.81 30.45 12.76
N ASP A 429 5.80 30.23 13.61
CA ASP A 429 4.43 29.95 13.16
C ASP A 429 3.82 31.22 12.57
N LEU A 430 3.50 31.20 11.28
CA LEU A 430 2.90 32.32 10.55
C LEU A 430 1.52 32.70 11.07
N LEU A 431 0.85 31.78 11.75
CA LEU A 431 -0.44 32.06 12.38
C LEU A 431 -0.27 32.65 13.78
N GLY A 432 0.91 32.56 14.40
CA GLY A 432 1.17 33.09 15.75
C GLY A 432 0.18 32.57 16.78
N GLY A 433 -0.19 31.28 16.69
CA GLY A 433 -1.21 30.67 17.55
C GLY A 433 -2.66 31.03 17.19
N ARG A 434 -2.93 31.84 16.16
CA ARG A 434 -4.31 32.20 15.73
C ARG A 434 -5.11 31.04 15.10
N ALA A 435 -4.53 29.85 14.97
CA ALA A 435 -5.28 28.64 14.65
C ALA A 435 -5.53 27.73 15.87
N ASP A 436 -5.12 28.16 17.06
CA ASP A 436 -5.56 27.55 18.32
C ASP A 436 -7.10 27.70 18.43
N PRO A 437 -7.84 26.58 18.53
CA PRO A 437 -9.29 26.61 18.69
C PRO A 437 -9.76 27.43 19.90
N VAL A 438 -9.03 27.42 21.03
CA VAL A 438 -9.51 27.97 22.31
C VAL A 438 -9.06 29.41 22.53
N GLY A 439 -7.77 29.71 22.36
CA GLY A 439 -7.19 30.99 22.78
C GLY A 439 -7.12 32.10 21.72
N GLY A 440 -7.26 31.77 20.42
CA GLY A 440 -6.84 32.65 19.32
C GLY A 440 -7.93 33.12 18.35
N GLY A 441 -9.21 32.83 18.61
CA GLY A 441 -10.28 33.02 17.62
C GLY A 441 -10.21 32.04 16.44
N GLY A 442 -9.40 30.98 16.56
CA GLY A 442 -9.11 30.02 15.49
C GLY A 442 -10.34 29.30 14.97
N LEU A 443 -11.36 29.08 15.82
CA LEU A 443 -12.64 28.51 15.39
C LEU A 443 -13.30 29.35 14.27
N GLY A 444 -13.24 30.68 14.34
CA GLY A 444 -13.84 31.59 13.36
C GLY A 444 -13.13 31.61 12.01
N ARG A 445 -11.94 31.01 11.91
CA ARG A 445 -11.19 30.90 10.64
C ARG A 445 -11.54 29.63 9.86
N PHE A 446 -12.15 28.65 10.51
CA PHE A 446 -12.63 27.46 9.85
C PHE A 446 -13.95 27.76 9.12
N GLN A 447 -14.03 27.34 7.86
CA GLN A 447 -15.18 27.59 7.00
C GLN A 447 -15.53 26.35 6.18
N GLY A 448 -16.82 26.10 5.96
CA GLY A 448 -17.28 25.01 5.09
C GLY A 448 -18.81 25.00 4.97
N ALA A 449 -19.34 25.10 3.74
CA ALA A 449 -20.79 25.21 3.50
C ALA A 449 -21.63 24.01 4.01
N GLY A 450 -20.99 22.86 4.24
CA GLY A 450 -21.61 21.66 4.79
C GLY A 450 -21.01 21.21 6.13
N ALA A 451 -20.31 22.10 6.84
CA ALA A 451 -19.64 21.77 8.10
C ALA A 451 -20.08 22.70 9.22
N GLY A 452 -20.42 22.12 10.38
CA GLY A 452 -20.61 22.83 11.64
C GLY A 452 -19.29 22.85 12.42
N PHE A 453 -19.03 23.97 13.11
CA PHE A 453 -17.84 24.16 13.93
C PHE A 453 -18.24 24.53 15.34
N ALA A 454 -17.74 23.79 16.32
CA ALA A 454 -17.97 24.07 17.74
C ALA A 454 -16.69 23.79 18.53
N LEU A 455 -16.55 24.40 19.71
CA LEU A 455 -15.52 23.99 20.66
C LEU A 455 -15.98 22.75 21.42
N ASP A 456 -15.06 21.80 21.56
CA ASP A 456 -15.21 20.61 22.40
C ASP A 456 -13.90 20.42 23.18
N GLY A 457 -13.88 20.92 24.42
CA GLY A 457 -12.67 21.02 25.22
C GLY A 457 -11.63 21.94 24.57
N GLN A 458 -10.44 21.38 24.29
CA GLN A 458 -9.30 22.08 23.67
C GLN A 458 -9.20 21.87 22.15
N ALA A 459 -10.31 21.49 21.50
CA ALA A 459 -10.31 21.21 20.07
C ALA A 459 -11.50 21.85 19.35
N ALA A 460 -11.29 22.19 18.08
CA ALA A 460 -12.36 22.51 17.15
C ALA A 460 -13.00 21.20 16.69
N LYS A 461 -14.26 20.99 17.09
CA LYS A 461 -15.09 19.89 16.61
C LYS A 461 -15.75 20.31 15.31
N VAL A 462 -15.46 19.54 14.26
CA VAL A 462 -16.07 19.67 12.94
C VAL A 462 -17.11 18.57 12.78
N THR A 463 -18.35 18.94 12.47
CA THR A 463 -19.46 18.00 12.23
C THR A 463 -20.06 18.23 10.86
N SER A 464 -20.65 17.19 10.27
CA SER A 464 -21.47 17.37 9.08
C SER A 464 -22.71 18.22 9.40
N ALA A 465 -23.08 19.12 8.49
CA ALA A 465 -24.35 19.85 8.57
C ALA A 465 -25.56 19.00 8.13
N LYS A 466 -25.32 17.87 7.44
CA LYS A 466 -26.36 16.95 6.94
C LYS A 466 -26.07 15.52 7.34
N ALA A 467 -27.09 14.77 7.78
CA ALA A 467 -26.92 13.40 8.25
C ALA A 467 -26.37 12.46 7.15
N GLU A 468 -26.78 12.68 5.89
CA GLU A 468 -26.42 11.89 4.72
C GLU A 468 -25.06 12.24 4.07
N GLN A 469 -24.30 13.20 4.62
CA GLN A 469 -23.04 13.62 4.04
C GLN A 469 -21.95 12.55 4.22
N ARG A 470 -21.37 12.07 3.12
CA ARG A 470 -20.38 10.96 3.12
C ARG A 470 -18.92 11.40 3.34
N GLY A 471 -18.70 12.68 3.68
CA GLY A 471 -17.36 13.24 3.88
C GLY A 471 -17.43 14.70 4.35
N LEU A 472 -16.43 15.15 5.09
CA LEU A 472 -16.30 16.54 5.54
C LEU A 472 -15.35 17.30 4.63
N VAL A 473 -15.76 18.49 4.19
CA VAL A 473 -14.91 19.43 3.45
C VAL A 473 -14.98 20.79 4.13
N PHE A 474 -13.84 21.29 4.55
CA PHE A 474 -13.71 22.60 5.22
C PHE A 474 -12.32 23.17 4.97
N ARG A 475 -12.14 24.46 5.27
CA ARG A 475 -10.88 25.16 5.06
C ARG A 475 -10.50 26.03 6.24
N LEU A 476 -9.20 26.26 6.41
CA LEU A 476 -8.64 27.33 7.22
C LEU A 476 -8.27 28.49 6.28
N ALA A 477 -8.98 29.60 6.38
CA ALA A 477 -8.87 30.69 5.41
C ALA A 477 -7.71 31.66 5.67
N GLY A 478 -7.17 32.24 4.60
CA GLY A 478 -6.24 33.37 4.65
C GLY A 478 -4.92 33.07 5.39
N VAL A 479 -4.33 31.91 5.11
CA VAL A 479 -3.05 31.47 5.67
C VAL A 479 -1.92 32.17 4.92
N PRO A 480 -1.05 32.95 5.59
CA PRO A 480 0.13 33.50 4.95
C PRO A 480 1.05 32.37 4.47
N SER A 481 1.66 32.50 3.29
CA SER A 481 2.65 31.55 2.78
C SER A 481 4.08 32.02 3.05
N GLY A 482 4.36 33.32 2.90
CA GLY A 482 5.65 33.94 3.19
C GLY A 482 6.80 33.53 2.25
N GLY A 483 6.56 32.66 1.26
CA GLY A 483 7.59 32.14 0.36
C GLY A 483 7.16 30.91 -0.43
N PRO A 484 8.10 30.26 -1.14
CA PRO A 484 7.82 29.11 -1.99
C PRO A 484 7.60 27.81 -1.22
N ASP A 485 8.00 27.76 0.05
CA ASP A 485 7.88 26.62 0.95
C ASP A 485 6.82 26.87 2.02
N LEU A 486 5.91 25.91 2.18
CA LEU A 486 4.91 25.93 3.24
C LEU A 486 4.84 24.57 3.91
N ALA A 487 5.19 24.50 5.19
CA ALA A 487 4.99 23.33 6.02
C ALA A 487 3.79 23.58 6.95
N VAL A 488 2.78 22.72 6.86
CA VAL A 488 1.56 22.77 7.69
C VAL A 488 1.54 21.55 8.58
N PHE A 489 1.35 21.72 9.88
CA PHE A 489 1.24 20.61 10.82
C PHE A 489 -0.10 20.64 11.52
N VAL A 490 -0.73 19.48 11.62
CA VAL A 490 -2.10 19.33 12.11
C VAL A 490 -2.12 18.21 13.15
N THR A 491 -2.64 18.50 14.33
CA THR A 491 -2.97 17.48 15.33
C THR A 491 -4.48 17.29 15.33
N ALA A 492 -4.93 16.10 14.96
CA ALA A 492 -6.35 15.79 14.84
C ALA A 492 -6.69 14.35 15.21
N ARG A 493 -7.95 14.11 15.53
CA ARG A 493 -8.56 12.78 15.72
C ARG A 493 -9.95 12.75 15.07
N ALA A 494 -10.46 11.57 14.78
CA ALA A 494 -11.76 11.39 14.17
C ALA A 494 -12.58 10.32 14.89
N ALA A 495 -13.90 10.51 14.92
CA ALA A 495 -14.81 9.46 15.38
C ALA A 495 -14.77 8.31 14.36
N PRO A 496 -14.91 7.05 14.81
CA PRO A 496 -15.06 5.90 13.91
C PRO A 496 -16.23 6.10 12.93
N MET A 497 -16.11 5.52 11.75
CA MET A 497 -17.21 5.53 10.77
C MET A 497 -18.31 4.54 11.16
N THR A 498 -19.56 4.94 10.97
CA THR A 498 -20.73 4.11 11.24
C THR A 498 -20.73 2.89 10.32
N GLY A 499 -20.89 1.70 10.89
CA GLY A 499 -20.87 0.44 10.13
C GLY A 499 -19.47 -0.12 9.84
N TYR A 500 -18.40 0.55 10.32
CA TYR A 500 -17.02 0.07 10.17
C TYR A 500 -16.45 -0.39 11.52
N PRO A 501 -15.56 -1.40 11.51
CA PRO A 501 -14.88 -1.83 12.72
C PRO A 501 -13.87 -0.75 13.18
N PRO A 502 -13.56 -0.69 14.50
CA PRO A 502 -12.73 0.38 15.08
C PRO A 502 -11.30 0.41 14.56
N GLU A 503 -10.82 -0.68 13.94
CA GLU A 503 -9.53 -0.75 13.28
C GLU A 503 -9.48 0.14 12.02
N VAL A 504 -10.60 0.45 11.37
CA VAL A 504 -10.59 1.25 10.13
C VAL A 504 -10.43 2.73 10.45
N ALA A 505 -9.24 3.26 10.20
CA ALA A 505 -8.98 4.70 10.23
C ALA A 505 -9.58 5.41 9.00
N ARG A 506 -9.91 6.70 9.19
CA ARG A 506 -10.47 7.58 8.16
C ARG A 506 -9.37 8.25 7.37
N LEU A 507 -9.58 8.45 6.07
CA LEU A 507 -8.69 9.27 5.25
C LEU A 507 -8.88 10.76 5.55
N MET A 508 -7.79 11.50 5.70
CA MET A 508 -7.76 12.95 5.64
C MET A 508 -6.78 13.42 4.56
N TRP A 509 -7.25 14.33 3.70
CA TRP A 509 -6.42 15.07 2.77
C TRP A 509 -6.29 16.51 3.23
N VAL A 510 -5.06 17.04 3.12
CA VAL A 510 -4.78 18.47 3.30
C VAL A 510 -4.18 19.00 2.01
N GLY A 511 -4.81 20.04 1.46
CA GLY A 511 -4.39 20.68 0.22
C GLY A 511 -4.25 22.19 0.37
N VAL A 512 -3.51 22.80 -0.54
CA VAL A 512 -3.38 24.26 -0.65
C VAL A 512 -4.19 24.73 -1.86
N ALA A 513 -5.08 25.71 -1.64
CA ALA A 513 -5.81 26.39 -2.68
C ALA A 513 -5.46 27.90 -2.68
N PRO A 514 -5.39 28.57 -3.85
CA PRO A 514 -5.37 30.03 -3.88
C PRO A 514 -6.55 30.60 -3.08
N ALA A 515 -6.37 31.71 -2.35
CA ALA A 515 -7.47 32.34 -1.63
C ALA A 515 -8.58 32.81 -2.60
N GLY A 516 -9.82 32.37 -2.37
CA GLY A 516 -10.98 32.68 -3.24
C GLY A 516 -11.32 31.59 -4.28
N GLU A 517 -12.57 31.55 -4.75
CA GLU A 517 -13.05 30.52 -5.70
C GLU A 517 -12.26 30.51 -7.01
N ARG A 518 -11.74 29.34 -7.39
CA ARG A 518 -11.12 29.09 -8.70
C ARG A 518 -12.20 29.06 -9.79
N ARG A 519 -12.20 30.10 -10.64
CA ARG A 519 -12.62 30.02 -12.03
C ARG A 519 -11.40 30.35 -12.89
N ASP A 520 -11.07 29.52 -13.86
CA ASP A 520 -10.07 29.93 -14.85
C ASP A 520 -10.64 31.04 -15.77
N ARG A 521 -9.82 31.56 -16.70
CA ARG A 521 -10.24 32.63 -17.62
C ARG A 521 -11.40 32.22 -18.56
N SER A 522 -11.72 30.92 -18.63
CA SER A 522 -12.85 30.34 -19.36
C SER A 522 -14.06 30.02 -18.46
N GLY A 523 -13.96 30.23 -17.14
CA GLY A 523 -15.01 29.85 -16.20
C GLY A 523 -15.02 28.35 -15.85
N GLU A 524 -14.02 27.59 -16.29
CA GLU A 524 -13.85 26.17 -15.98
C GLU A 524 -13.11 25.96 -14.64
N ARG A 525 -13.32 24.76 -14.08
CA ARG A 525 -12.80 24.35 -12.78
C ARG A 525 -11.31 24.08 -12.92
N ALA A 526 -10.48 25.01 -12.46
CA ALA A 526 -9.03 24.87 -12.52
C ALA A 526 -8.54 23.57 -11.81
N ALA A 527 -7.38 23.04 -12.25
CA ALA A 527 -6.81 21.76 -11.81
C ALA A 527 -6.94 21.48 -10.29
N ALA A 528 -7.17 20.23 -9.91
CA ALA A 528 -7.32 19.84 -8.50
C ALA A 528 -6.12 20.32 -7.66
N PRO A 529 -6.35 20.81 -6.42
CA PRO A 529 -5.28 21.31 -5.58
C PRO A 529 -4.24 20.22 -5.29
N LEU A 530 -2.96 20.62 -5.22
CA LEU A 530 -1.91 19.76 -4.67
C LEU A 530 -2.30 19.43 -3.23
N ARG A 531 -2.39 18.15 -2.91
CA ARG A 531 -2.85 17.67 -1.61
C ARG A 531 -2.13 16.39 -1.22
N TYR A 532 -1.98 16.20 0.07
CA TYR A 532 -1.31 15.07 0.67
C TYR A 532 -2.19 14.41 1.72
N MET A 533 -2.01 13.11 1.91
CA MET A 533 -2.88 12.28 2.74
C MET A 533 -2.24 11.96 4.10
N THR A 534 -3.10 11.78 5.10
CA THR A 534 -2.82 11.10 6.37
C THR A 534 -4.04 10.27 6.79
N TRP A 535 -3.87 9.46 7.82
CA TRP A 535 -4.94 8.72 8.49
C TRP A 535 -5.40 9.45 9.76
N LEU A 536 -6.68 9.31 10.09
CA LEU A 536 -7.25 9.76 11.36
C LEU A 536 -7.93 8.60 12.07
N GLY A 537 -7.50 8.34 13.30
CA GLY A 537 -8.11 7.40 14.23
C GLY A 537 -8.80 8.11 15.40
N PRO A 538 -9.31 7.35 16.37
CA PRO A 538 -9.93 7.90 17.59
C PRO A 538 -8.92 8.65 18.49
N GLU A 539 -7.64 8.31 18.38
CA GLU A 539 -6.54 8.96 19.10
C GLU A 539 -6.00 10.15 18.32
N ALA A 540 -5.57 11.18 19.04
CA ALA A 540 -4.95 12.35 18.43
C ALA A 540 -3.64 11.96 17.76
N PHE A 541 -3.50 12.33 16.50
CA PHE A 541 -2.32 12.09 15.69
C PHE A 541 -1.82 13.39 15.08
N ARG A 542 -0.51 13.62 15.14
CA ARG A 542 0.15 14.78 14.53
C ARG A 542 0.67 14.40 13.16
N SER A 543 0.13 15.04 12.13
CA SER A 543 0.56 14.93 10.73
C SER A 543 1.22 16.23 10.28
N GLY A 544 2.08 16.17 9.28
CA GLY A 544 2.58 17.38 8.62
C GLY A 544 2.60 17.27 7.11
N PHE A 545 2.46 18.39 6.43
CA PHE A 545 2.18 18.51 5.01
C PHE A 545 3.13 19.56 4.42
N TYR A 546 3.93 19.18 3.43
CA TYR A 546 4.96 20.06 2.87
C TYR A 546 4.66 20.40 1.42
N PHE A 547 4.45 21.69 1.14
CA PHE A 547 4.18 22.22 -0.18
C PHE A 547 5.37 23.06 -0.64
N SER A 548 6.07 22.63 -1.69
CA SER A 548 7.32 23.26 -2.14
C SER A 548 7.17 24.30 -3.26
N GLN A 549 5.93 24.59 -3.67
CA GLN A 549 5.59 25.46 -4.79
C GLN A 549 4.39 26.37 -4.44
N VAL A 550 4.45 27.04 -3.29
CA VAL A 550 3.41 28.00 -2.89
C VAL A 550 3.77 29.39 -3.43
N GLY A 551 2.76 30.16 -3.85
CA GLY A 551 2.96 31.57 -4.24
C GLY A 551 3.13 32.49 -3.03
N PRO A 552 3.56 33.75 -3.21
CA PRO A 552 3.72 34.71 -2.10
C PRO A 552 2.39 35.18 -1.49
N GLU A 553 1.29 35.01 -2.21
CA GLU A 553 -0.05 35.40 -1.77
C GLU A 553 -0.61 34.46 -0.69
N PRO A 554 -1.49 34.96 0.21
CA PRO A 554 -2.21 34.11 1.14
C PRO A 554 -2.98 32.98 0.44
N VAL A 555 -3.05 31.83 1.12
CA VAL A 555 -3.70 30.62 0.64
C VAL A 555 -4.76 30.12 1.61
N ASP A 556 -5.69 29.31 1.12
CA ASP A 556 -6.58 28.52 1.98
C ASP A 556 -6.00 27.11 2.14
N ILE A 557 -6.04 26.59 3.36
CA ILE A 557 -5.71 25.17 3.63
C ILE A 557 -7.02 24.39 3.65
N GLU A 558 -7.23 23.54 2.65
CA GLU A 558 -8.42 22.70 2.52
C GLU A 558 -8.21 21.34 3.17
N PHE A 559 -9.20 20.90 3.94
CA PHE A 559 -9.29 19.60 4.57
C PHE A 559 -10.43 18.81 3.94
N THR A 560 -10.16 17.59 3.49
CA THR A 560 -11.18 16.61 3.09
C THR A 560 -11.05 15.39 3.96
N VAL A 561 -12.09 15.04 4.73
CA VAL A 561 -12.12 13.86 5.59
C VAL A 561 -13.21 12.90 5.11
N GLU A 562 -12.87 11.62 5.00
CA GLU A 562 -13.82 10.54 4.69
C GLU A 562 -14.85 10.36 5.81
N GLY A 563 -16.11 10.07 5.49
CA GLY A 563 -17.18 9.91 6.49
C GLY A 563 -17.75 11.25 7.02
N GLY A 564 -19.01 11.23 7.45
CA GLY A 564 -19.72 12.41 7.98
C GLY A 564 -19.58 12.61 9.49
N GLU A 565 -18.96 11.63 10.17
CA GLU A 565 -18.80 11.61 11.61
C GLU A 565 -17.85 12.70 12.10
N PRO A 566 -17.97 13.15 13.36
CA PRO A 566 -17.19 14.27 13.87
C PRO A 566 -15.66 14.07 13.79
N VAL A 567 -14.95 15.18 13.59
CA VAL A 567 -13.48 15.29 13.63
C VAL A 567 -13.12 16.36 14.65
N TRP A 568 -12.01 16.19 15.36
CA TRP A 568 -11.49 17.18 16.30
C TRP A 568 -10.09 17.59 15.88
N ILE A 569 -9.89 18.90 15.69
CA ILE A 569 -8.59 19.51 15.41
C ILE A 569 -8.15 20.27 16.66
N SER A 570 -7.06 19.84 17.27
CA SER A 570 -6.54 20.45 18.50
C SER A 570 -5.41 21.43 18.24
N ALA A 571 -4.70 21.32 17.11
CA ALA A 571 -3.65 22.25 16.74
C ALA A 571 -3.44 22.31 15.23
N VAL A 572 -3.20 23.52 14.71
CA VAL A 572 -2.66 23.75 13.37
C VAL A 572 -1.53 24.78 13.48
N THR A 573 -0.35 24.47 12.96
CA THR A 573 0.77 25.42 12.84
C THR A 573 1.23 25.49 11.39
N VAL A 574 1.70 26.66 10.97
CA VAL A 574 2.10 26.91 9.57
C VAL A 574 3.43 27.63 9.53
N HIS A 575 4.36 27.15 8.72
CA HIS A 575 5.73 27.61 8.69
C HIS A 575 6.18 27.87 7.25
N ALA A 576 6.78 29.03 6.99
CA ALA A 576 7.36 29.40 5.69
C ALA A 576 8.76 28.77 5.52
N ALA A 577 8.85 27.45 5.59
CA ALA A 577 10.12 26.73 5.61
C ALA A 577 10.00 25.37 4.90
N PRO A 578 11.08 24.89 4.24
CA PRO A 578 11.11 23.54 3.72
C PRO A 578 11.10 22.53 4.86
N ASP A 579 10.56 21.35 4.58
CA ASP A 579 10.49 20.27 5.55
C ASP A 579 11.80 19.49 5.72
N ALA A 580 12.90 20.20 5.98
CA ALA A 580 14.18 19.55 6.25
C ALA A 580 14.08 18.71 7.53
N VAL A 581 14.59 17.47 7.48
CA VAL A 581 14.47 16.51 8.59
C VAL A 581 15.85 16.03 9.02
N VAL A 582 16.03 15.87 10.32
CA VAL A 582 17.24 15.29 10.92
C VAL A 582 16.90 14.23 11.96
N ARG A 583 17.70 13.17 12.04
CA ARG A 583 17.61 12.19 13.13
C ARG A 583 18.97 11.78 13.65
N GLU A 584 19.08 11.75 14.98
CA GLU A 584 20.28 11.35 15.71
C GLU A 584 20.26 9.85 16.02
N PHE A 585 21.39 9.21 15.79
CA PHE A 585 21.64 7.82 16.16
C PHE A 585 22.85 7.72 17.09
N GLU A 586 23.02 6.56 17.72
CA GLU A 586 24.16 6.27 18.59
C GLU A 586 25.50 6.58 17.95
N ARG A 587 25.66 6.27 16.67
CA ARG A 587 26.96 6.32 15.97
C ARG A 587 26.95 7.24 14.75
N GLY A 588 25.92 8.06 14.58
CA GLY A 588 25.80 8.94 13.43
C GLY A 588 24.58 9.85 13.43
N VAL A 589 24.38 10.52 12.31
CA VAL A 589 23.23 11.39 12.04
C VAL A 589 22.81 11.24 10.59
N VAL A 590 21.51 11.35 10.34
CA VAL A 590 20.95 11.38 8.98
C VAL A 590 20.23 12.72 8.77
N LEU A 591 20.52 13.36 7.63
CA LEU A 591 19.96 14.65 7.21
C LEU A 591 19.19 14.45 5.91
N ALA A 592 18.03 15.08 5.74
CA ALA A 592 17.30 15.07 4.48
C ALA A 592 16.74 16.43 4.11
N ASN A 593 16.93 16.80 2.86
CA ASN A 593 16.34 17.96 2.23
C ASN A 593 15.32 17.50 1.17
N PRO A 594 14.01 17.50 1.49
CA PRO A 594 12.97 17.19 0.52
C PRO A 594 12.62 18.39 -0.38
N SER A 595 13.29 19.54 -0.24
CA SER A 595 13.03 20.70 -1.08
C SER A 595 13.64 20.54 -2.47
N PRO A 596 13.02 21.09 -3.54
CA PRO A 596 13.67 21.25 -4.84
C PRO A 596 14.74 22.35 -4.84
N ARG A 597 15.05 22.96 -3.69
CA ARG A 597 16.08 23.99 -3.49
C ARG A 597 17.14 23.49 -2.50
N PRO A 598 18.38 24.01 -2.54
CA PRO A 598 19.38 23.70 -1.53
C PRO A 598 18.94 24.10 -0.12
N TYR A 599 19.41 23.36 0.90
CA TYR A 599 19.17 23.66 2.31
C TYR A 599 20.44 23.49 3.13
N GLU A 600 20.72 24.45 4.01
CA GLU A 600 21.87 24.43 4.92
C GLU A 600 21.44 23.94 6.31
N PHE A 601 22.13 22.94 6.84
CA PHE A 601 21.88 22.41 8.19
C PHE A 601 22.89 22.99 9.18
N ASP A 602 22.45 23.49 10.33
CA ASP A 602 23.35 23.91 11.42
C ASP A 602 23.70 22.71 12.32
N LEU A 603 24.72 21.92 11.95
CA LEU A 603 25.12 20.78 12.78
C LEU A 603 25.76 21.20 14.10
N ALA A 604 26.41 22.36 14.15
CA ALA A 604 27.02 22.85 15.38
C ALA A 604 25.96 23.19 16.45
N GLY A 605 24.86 23.82 16.03
CA GLY A 605 23.71 24.09 16.89
C GLY A 605 22.89 22.83 17.22
N LEU A 606 22.69 21.95 16.25
CA LEU A 606 21.89 20.72 16.44
C LEU A 606 22.62 19.65 17.27
N PHE A 607 23.96 19.60 17.20
CA PHE A 607 24.80 18.56 17.81
C PHE A 607 26.09 19.15 18.41
N PRO A 608 25.97 19.99 19.45
CA PRO A 608 27.12 20.69 20.02
C PRO A 608 28.20 19.71 20.48
N GLY A 609 29.45 19.97 20.08
CA GLY A 609 30.62 19.16 20.45
C GLY A 609 30.81 17.86 19.68
N ARG A 610 29.91 17.51 18.75
CA ARG A 610 30.06 16.33 17.88
C ARG A 610 30.70 16.71 16.55
N ALA A 611 31.50 15.81 16.00
CA ALA A 611 32.11 15.96 14.69
C ALA A 611 31.77 14.76 13.82
N PHE A 612 31.40 15.02 12.57
CA PHE A 612 30.91 14.00 11.65
C PHE A 612 31.82 13.88 10.43
N ARG A 613 31.76 12.71 9.78
CA ARG A 613 32.36 12.46 8.47
C ARG A 613 31.34 11.85 7.51
N ARG A 614 31.56 12.03 6.22
CA ARG A 614 30.88 11.27 5.17
C ARG A 614 31.29 9.81 5.23
N LEU A 615 30.44 8.94 4.69
CA LEU A 615 30.83 7.55 4.46
C LEU A 615 31.97 7.51 3.44
N GLN A 616 32.83 6.50 3.52
CA GLN A 616 33.74 6.17 2.43
C GLN A 616 32.99 5.26 1.45
N GLY A 617 32.58 5.79 0.31
CA GLY A 617 31.75 5.10 -0.66
C GLY A 617 32.49 3.98 -1.39
N SER A 618 31.71 2.99 -1.86
CA SER A 618 32.20 1.94 -2.75
C SER A 618 32.48 2.53 -4.15
N PRO A 619 33.51 2.07 -4.88
CA PRO A 619 33.91 2.66 -6.17
C PRO A 619 32.83 2.67 -7.26
N ARG A 620 31.84 1.77 -7.20
CA ARG A 620 30.78 1.66 -8.23
C ARG A 620 29.45 2.30 -7.86
N GLN A 621 29.39 3.03 -6.75
CA GLN A 621 28.20 3.74 -6.28
C GLN A 621 28.41 5.26 -6.39
N ASP A 622 28.31 6.01 -5.28
CA ASP A 622 28.49 7.46 -5.25
C ASP A 622 29.69 7.87 -4.37
N PRO A 623 30.93 7.65 -4.84
CA PRO A 623 32.14 8.03 -4.10
C PRO A 623 32.38 9.55 -4.07
N GLU A 624 31.66 10.35 -4.88
CA GLU A 624 31.75 11.81 -4.86
C GLU A 624 31.02 12.38 -3.63
N THR A 625 29.81 11.88 -3.35
CA THR A 625 29.08 12.27 -2.14
C THR A 625 29.63 11.56 -0.90
N ASN A 626 29.99 10.29 -1.02
CA ASN A 626 30.56 9.47 0.04
C ASN A 626 32.08 9.41 -0.13
N ASP A 627 32.77 10.52 0.18
CA ASP A 627 34.22 10.68 -0.03
C ASP A 627 35.06 10.44 1.24
N GLY A 628 34.44 10.05 2.35
CA GLY A 628 35.09 9.84 3.65
C GLY A 628 35.52 11.13 4.38
N SER A 629 35.30 12.31 3.78
CA SER A 629 35.80 13.58 4.32
C SER A 629 35.05 14.03 5.58
N ALA A 630 35.70 14.88 6.37
CA ALA A 630 35.08 15.54 7.51
C ALA A 630 33.99 16.51 7.04
N VAL A 631 32.83 16.50 7.70
CA VAL A 631 31.71 17.40 7.40
C VAL A 631 31.91 18.72 8.12
N ARG A 632 31.64 19.82 7.41
CA ARG A 632 31.68 21.18 7.97
C ARG A 632 30.58 21.36 9.02
N ALA A 633 30.66 22.42 9.82
CA ALA A 633 29.61 22.77 10.78
C ALA A 633 28.25 22.99 10.11
N ASN A 634 28.24 23.62 8.92
CA ASN A 634 27.02 23.95 8.19
C ASN A 634 27.02 23.34 6.77
N PRO A 635 26.78 22.02 6.60
CA PRO A 635 26.72 21.43 5.28
C PRO A 635 25.45 21.89 4.54
N THR A 636 25.62 22.26 3.26
CA THR A 636 24.51 22.48 2.34
C THR A 636 24.21 21.19 1.58
N LEU A 637 22.96 20.73 1.64
CA LEU A 637 22.47 19.64 0.80
C LEU A 637 21.80 20.22 -0.44
N GLY A 638 22.00 19.57 -1.59
CA GLY A 638 21.34 19.91 -2.84
C GLY A 638 19.83 19.62 -2.81
N PRO A 639 19.12 19.94 -3.91
CA PRO A 639 17.71 19.58 -4.07
C PRO A 639 17.48 18.07 -3.91
N LYS A 640 16.43 17.70 -3.16
CA LYS A 640 15.95 16.30 -3.04
C LYS A 640 17.08 15.32 -2.71
N ASP A 641 17.82 15.59 -1.64
CA ASP A 641 19.01 14.82 -1.25
C ASP A 641 18.98 14.50 0.25
N ALA A 642 19.79 13.53 0.65
CA ALA A 642 20.05 13.20 2.04
C ALA A 642 21.52 12.82 2.24
N LEU A 643 21.98 12.94 3.48
CA LEU A 643 23.33 12.52 3.89
C LEU A 643 23.26 11.61 5.11
N PHE A 644 24.03 10.53 5.04
CA PHE A 644 24.29 9.61 6.14
C PHE A 644 25.70 9.87 6.66
N LEU A 645 25.80 10.30 7.91
CA LEU A 645 27.06 10.75 8.48
C LEU A 645 27.46 9.88 9.67
N ALA A 646 28.72 9.45 9.70
CA ALA A 646 29.29 8.73 10.83
C ALA A 646 29.89 9.70 11.85
N ASP A 647 29.71 9.39 13.14
CA ASP A 647 30.38 10.09 14.21
C ASP A 647 31.87 9.74 14.20
N ARG A 648 32.74 10.76 14.22
CA ARG A 648 34.20 10.57 14.23
C ARG A 648 34.72 9.95 15.53
N ALA A 649 33.98 10.03 16.62
CA ALA A 649 34.37 9.43 17.89
C ALA A 649 33.90 7.97 18.03
N ALA A 650 33.02 7.49 17.16
CA ALA A 650 32.41 6.16 17.27
C ALA A 650 33.22 5.04 16.57
N PHE A 651 34.18 5.39 15.71
CA PHE A 651 34.92 4.46 14.85
C PHE A 651 36.39 4.85 14.71
#